data_AF-A0A1J1LR85-F1
#
_entry.id   AF-A0A1J1LR85-F1
#
_cell.length_a   1.000
_cell.length_b   1.000
_cell.length_c   1.000
_cell.angle_alpha   90.00
_cell.angle_beta   90.00
_cell.angle_gamma   90.00
#
_symmetry.space_group_name_H-M   'P 1'
#
loop_
_entity.id
_entity.type
_entity.pdbx_description
1 polymer ?
#
loop_
_entity_poly.entity_id
_entity_poly.type
_entity_poly.pdbx_seq_one_letter_code
_entity_poly.pdbx_strand_id
1 'polypeptide(L)'
;MSLDAVSVLLKQGIQLKELGNLDAAIHKFKQALELNSQEAEIYKRLAETYILIGKEEDGIEALHQALNLQPQFSSAYLGVGNALYTQSRFDLAIWAYTQALEIQPDFMEAYANLGSIYFQQERFEEAFLSYQKALHINPNHGLIYWMLGNLLSKQQKINQAIDYYQKAILFQPQQELYYLRLAEILLKIDQVNLAIDCYKKAIEINPQQAFAHQELDRLLQFKFQEEKDVQENSPGFYEGGVELASSGLATQLKYQSESNIKASLITSGSEQFLVENSLEKVRGNPEAEQYKNQAEILINQGLFDQALALCHRALKLQPDYLPAYLTLGNTLHFQGKIEAALRAYSLALELQPNFPEIHANIGTMLFKMQRWDQAIASYEKALDLNPNLAAVYWNLGKVFQTVGRVDESISAWQKALELQPNLVEAEFNFEFGNSLARRGLWEEAIQSYQRAIALKPNWAEIYSNMASVRSQQGQEKEAIQLYYKSIELNPDLPQPHLYLGHIFSNTQEAEKAIYHYQQAIKLKPDSMDSYANLANLYARIGRVEAAIQNFEQALAIQPNWAEIHCRLAHIRKHDQPAEAIINLEKAIELKPDFTEAYQQLCDLLSHSTNLAKAREMSDLYCQRCGDQVPILSAIAYIFAYSQSGACQQALDKLLELEKICYQAPDKINISEAIILYEILLFTLSHLRDSVEKNAQFYRLIAQQYYKYRFRDVSSPQYASVPSKTISKSLKIGFISKHFRRHSVGWCSEALIRELSLISPNIYLYVTGQLPIDEVTQRFEQIATQCYWPKAYPNGFASAEEISAEILKDQLDILVDLDSMTVPTNVQILYRRPAPVCVSWLGFDAPYISPDNYFFCDQYTHPQGIEKHYLEQLIRLPHTSVALEPFKSRPVDREAVRNSLNIQSDQMVYLCVAPGRKINQEMIEAQVKILKNVPQSVLLRKGQGDNNLIRELYHQVCEEYNVDKSRLIFIGLTKTEEEHRAIYYVADALLDSYPYNGGTHNLEALSANLPVVTRAGEQYLSRMGYSFLKAVNLDFGIAWSWEEYTELGIRLGLDKNLRHHIQSHLIQSQSPESLAPLWNPKKLAQEMYLIFETLYRHS
;
A
#
# COMPACT_ATOMS: atom_id res chain seq x y z
N MET A 1 -32.58 43.48 41.08
CA MET A 1 -33.27 43.68 39.78
C MET A 1 -32.57 42.98 38.60
N SER A 2 -31.47 42.23 38.77
CA SER A 2 -30.65 41.72 37.65
C SER A 2 -30.94 40.28 37.19
N LEU A 3 -31.27 39.34 38.08
CA LEU A 3 -31.43 37.91 37.71
C LEU A 3 -32.61 37.63 36.77
N ASP A 4 -33.77 38.28 36.99
CA ASP A 4 -34.93 38.14 36.11
C ASP A 4 -34.65 38.68 34.70
N ALA A 5 -33.87 39.76 34.59
CA ALA A 5 -33.49 40.35 33.30
C ALA A 5 -32.54 39.44 32.50
N VAL A 6 -31.57 38.80 33.17
CA VAL A 6 -30.65 37.82 32.54
C VAL A 6 -31.44 36.62 32.02
N SER A 7 -32.38 36.07 32.82
CA SER A 7 -33.22 34.95 32.39
C SER A 7 -34.10 35.28 31.18
N VAL A 8 -34.67 36.50 31.15
CA VAL A 8 -35.47 36.99 30.01
C VAL A 8 -34.60 37.11 28.74
N LEU A 9 -33.41 37.68 28.84
CA LEU A 9 -32.49 37.84 27.70
C LEU A 9 -31.98 36.49 27.18
N LEU A 10 -31.68 35.54 28.09
CA LEU A 10 -31.27 34.19 27.71
C LEU A 10 -32.38 33.47 26.94
N LYS A 11 -33.64 33.55 27.42
CA LYS A 11 -34.81 32.98 26.73
C LYS A 11 -35.04 33.62 25.36
N GLN A 12 -34.92 34.95 25.26
CA GLN A 12 -35.02 35.66 23.98
C GLN A 12 -33.91 35.23 23.00
N GLY A 13 -32.67 35.09 23.48
CA GLY A 13 -31.56 34.62 22.66
C GLY A 13 -31.76 33.20 22.14
N ILE A 14 -32.25 32.27 22.99
CA ILE A 14 -32.57 30.90 22.59
C ILE A 14 -33.67 30.89 21.52
N GLN A 15 -34.76 31.64 21.73
CA GLN A 15 -35.86 31.71 20.78
C GLN A 15 -35.43 32.30 19.42
N LEU A 16 -34.58 33.33 19.43
CA LEU A 16 -34.03 33.91 18.20
C LEU A 16 -33.11 32.93 17.47
N LYS A 17 -32.32 32.14 18.21
CA LYS A 17 -31.47 31.08 17.64
C LYS A 17 -32.31 30.00 16.96
N GLU A 18 -33.40 29.56 17.59
CA GLU A 18 -34.33 28.57 17.02
C GLU A 18 -35.06 29.08 15.77
N LEU A 19 -35.32 30.40 15.69
CA LEU A 19 -35.89 31.06 14.51
C LEU A 19 -34.85 31.32 13.40
N GLY A 20 -33.58 30.94 13.59
CA GLY A 20 -32.49 31.16 12.63
C GLY A 20 -31.95 32.59 12.59
N ASN A 21 -32.37 33.48 13.50
CA ASN A 21 -31.87 34.84 13.59
C ASN A 21 -30.63 34.91 14.51
N LEU A 22 -29.52 34.37 14.01
CA LEU A 22 -28.31 34.08 14.79
C LEU A 22 -27.58 35.34 15.28
N ASP A 23 -27.54 36.41 14.49
CA ASP A 23 -26.92 37.68 14.90
C ASP A 23 -27.69 38.37 16.04
N ALA A 24 -29.03 38.35 15.97
CA ALA A 24 -29.87 38.88 17.05
C ALA A 24 -29.77 38.03 18.32
N ALA A 25 -29.62 36.71 18.19
CA ALA A 25 -29.37 35.80 19.31
C ALA A 25 -28.03 36.11 20.01
N ILE A 26 -26.95 36.30 19.24
CA ILE A 26 -25.63 36.71 19.76
C ILE A 26 -25.74 38.03 20.51
N HIS A 27 -26.46 39.01 19.96
CA HIS A 27 -26.67 40.30 20.62
C HIS A 27 -27.37 40.13 21.98
N LYS A 28 -28.39 39.27 22.07
CA LYS A 28 -29.09 38.98 23.33
C LYS A 28 -28.23 38.24 24.35
N PHE A 29 -27.40 37.28 23.92
CA PHE A 29 -26.45 36.62 24.82
C PHE A 29 -25.36 37.58 25.32
N LYS A 30 -24.87 38.50 24.49
CA LYS A 30 -23.94 39.55 24.92
C LYS A 30 -24.58 40.51 25.94
N GLN A 31 -25.82 40.95 25.71
CA GLN A 31 -26.57 41.76 26.70
C GLN A 31 -26.76 41.00 28.03
N ALA A 32 -26.96 39.67 27.97
CA ALA A 32 -27.05 38.85 29.16
C ALA A 32 -25.70 38.77 29.91
N LEU A 33 -24.57 38.69 29.18
CA LEU A 33 -23.22 38.74 29.74
C LEU A 33 -22.85 40.11 30.35
N GLU A 34 -23.34 41.21 29.78
CA GLU A 34 -23.16 42.56 30.36
C GLU A 34 -23.82 42.68 31.74
N LEU A 35 -24.92 41.96 31.97
CA LEU A 35 -25.64 41.93 33.24
C LEU A 35 -25.12 40.87 34.22
N ASN A 36 -24.57 39.76 33.71
CA ASN A 36 -23.91 38.73 34.51
C ASN A 36 -22.81 38.01 33.70
N SER A 37 -21.57 38.46 33.89
CA SER A 37 -20.39 37.89 33.21
C SER A 37 -19.83 36.63 33.86
N GLN A 38 -20.45 36.13 34.94
CA GLN A 38 -19.98 34.95 35.68
C GLN A 38 -20.84 33.70 35.39
N GLU A 39 -21.78 33.77 34.46
CA GLU A 39 -22.70 32.68 34.13
C GLU A 39 -22.17 31.84 32.95
N ALA A 40 -21.63 30.65 33.24
CA ALA A 40 -21.03 29.77 32.24
C ALA A 40 -22.01 29.33 31.13
N GLU A 41 -23.29 29.15 31.46
CA GLU A 41 -24.32 28.75 30.49
C GLU A 41 -24.49 29.80 29.37
N ILE A 42 -24.35 31.09 29.67
CA ILE A 42 -24.49 32.16 28.66
C ILE A 42 -23.35 32.07 27.64
N TYR A 43 -22.11 31.86 28.11
CA TYR A 43 -20.95 31.66 27.24
C TYR A 43 -21.09 30.42 26.36
N LYS A 44 -21.60 29.31 26.92
CA LYS A 44 -21.85 28.08 26.15
C LYS A 44 -22.91 28.30 25.07
N ARG A 45 -24.01 29.01 25.34
CA ARG A 45 -25.03 29.36 24.34
C ARG A 45 -24.53 30.33 23.28
N LEU A 46 -23.71 31.29 23.69
CA LEU A 46 -23.04 32.21 22.77
C LEU A 46 -22.11 31.45 21.82
N ALA A 47 -21.33 30.51 22.34
CA ALA A 47 -20.43 29.68 21.56
C ALA A 47 -21.16 28.79 20.54
N GLU A 48 -22.23 28.11 20.95
CA GLU A 48 -23.09 27.33 20.04
C GLU A 48 -23.56 28.20 18.86
N THR A 49 -23.88 29.47 19.13
CA THR A 49 -24.38 30.40 18.11
C THR A 49 -23.26 30.91 17.20
N TYR A 50 -22.06 31.15 17.73
CA TYR A 50 -20.89 31.50 16.93
C TYR A 50 -20.47 30.39 15.97
N ILE A 51 -20.49 29.14 16.44
CA ILE A 51 -20.17 27.97 15.60
C ILE A 51 -21.18 27.84 14.45
N LEU A 52 -22.47 28.07 14.71
CA LEU A 52 -23.52 28.02 13.67
C LEU A 52 -23.35 29.08 12.56
N ILE A 53 -22.75 30.23 12.85
CA ILE A 53 -22.45 31.27 11.84
C ILE A 53 -21.05 31.14 11.23
N GLY A 54 -20.33 30.04 11.51
CA GLY A 54 -18.99 29.78 11.00
C GLY A 54 -17.87 30.58 11.69
N LYS A 55 -18.14 31.23 12.82
CA LYS A 55 -17.13 31.91 13.65
C LYS A 55 -16.57 30.96 14.70
N GLU A 56 -15.83 29.96 14.24
CA GLU A 56 -15.36 28.87 15.10
C GLU A 56 -14.38 29.33 16.20
N GLU A 57 -13.49 30.29 15.90
CA GLU A 57 -12.52 30.81 16.89
C GLU A 57 -13.22 31.52 18.05
N ASP A 58 -14.19 32.40 17.75
CA ASP A 58 -15.03 33.08 18.76
C ASP A 58 -15.84 32.07 19.59
N GLY A 59 -16.28 30.98 18.96
CA GLY A 59 -16.99 29.89 19.63
C GLY A 59 -16.12 29.11 20.60
N ILE A 60 -14.90 28.76 20.19
CA ILE A 60 -13.92 28.07 21.04
C ILE A 60 -13.50 28.96 22.21
N GLU A 61 -13.26 30.25 21.96
CA GLU A 61 -12.94 31.21 23.03
C GLU A 61 -14.08 31.30 24.06
N ALA A 62 -15.32 31.42 23.61
CA ALA A 62 -16.48 31.44 24.49
C ALA A 62 -16.64 30.12 25.28
N LEU A 63 -16.38 28.96 24.69
CA LEU A 63 -16.38 27.68 25.41
C LEU A 63 -15.26 27.61 26.46
N HIS A 64 -14.08 28.12 26.16
CA HIS A 64 -13.00 28.22 27.15
C HIS A 64 -13.39 29.13 28.31
N GLN A 65 -14.07 30.26 28.06
CA GLN A 65 -14.58 31.11 29.14
C GLN A 65 -15.64 30.39 29.98
N ALA A 66 -16.54 29.62 29.35
CA ALA A 66 -17.50 28.79 30.08
C ALA A 66 -16.82 27.76 30.99
N LEU A 67 -15.78 27.08 30.48
CA LEU A 67 -15.01 26.06 31.23
C LEU A 67 -14.12 26.66 32.33
N ASN A 68 -13.60 27.88 32.13
CA ASN A 68 -12.86 28.61 33.16
C ASN A 68 -13.76 28.94 34.36
N LEU A 69 -15.01 29.35 34.09
CA LEU A 69 -16.00 29.66 35.13
C LEU A 69 -16.56 28.40 35.80
N GLN A 70 -16.80 27.34 35.01
CA GLN A 70 -17.31 26.07 35.50
C GLN A 70 -16.53 24.89 34.87
N PRO A 71 -15.47 24.39 35.54
CA PRO A 71 -14.66 23.28 35.00
C PRO A 71 -15.43 21.95 34.91
N GLN A 72 -16.41 21.71 35.78
CA GLN A 72 -17.26 20.51 35.72
C GLN A 72 -18.48 20.74 34.82
N PHE A 73 -18.24 21.10 33.57
CA PHE A 73 -19.30 21.44 32.61
C PHE A 73 -19.25 20.53 31.38
N SER A 74 -19.80 19.32 31.52
CA SER A 74 -19.79 18.26 30.50
C SER A 74 -20.24 18.77 29.11
N SER A 75 -21.33 19.54 29.06
CA SER A 75 -21.87 20.05 27.79
C SER A 75 -20.99 21.09 27.09
N ALA A 76 -20.13 21.81 27.83
CA ALA A 76 -19.14 22.72 27.24
C ALA A 76 -17.97 21.93 26.65
N TYR A 77 -17.49 20.87 27.31
CA TYR A 77 -16.50 19.95 26.73
C TYR A 77 -17.01 19.23 25.47
N LEU A 78 -18.29 18.83 25.44
CA LEU A 78 -18.92 18.32 24.21
C LEU A 78 -18.87 19.37 23.09
N GLY A 79 -19.16 20.64 23.40
CA GLY A 79 -19.06 21.76 22.45
C GLY A 79 -17.64 21.95 21.91
N VAL A 80 -16.62 21.86 22.77
CA VAL A 80 -15.20 21.94 22.37
C VAL A 80 -14.84 20.79 21.45
N GLY A 81 -15.24 19.56 21.80
CA GLY A 81 -15.02 18.40 20.96
C GLY A 81 -15.65 18.54 19.58
N ASN A 82 -16.88 19.07 19.49
CA ASN A 82 -17.56 19.32 18.22
C ASN A 82 -16.84 20.35 17.35
N ALA A 83 -16.39 21.47 17.94
CA ALA A 83 -15.63 22.50 17.22
C ALA A 83 -14.26 21.98 16.73
N LEU A 84 -13.60 21.13 17.54
CA LEU A 84 -12.34 20.50 17.13
C LEU A 84 -12.54 19.42 16.05
N TYR A 85 -13.67 18.73 16.10
CA TYR A 85 -14.08 17.75 15.09
C TYR A 85 -14.30 18.41 13.72
N THR A 86 -15.00 19.56 13.64
CA THR A 86 -15.16 20.28 12.37
C THR A 86 -13.82 20.74 11.79
N GLN A 87 -12.84 21.06 12.65
CA GLN A 87 -11.47 21.39 12.25
C GLN A 87 -10.59 20.18 11.93
N SER A 88 -11.13 18.96 11.89
CA SER A 88 -10.39 17.72 11.65
C SER A 88 -9.26 17.45 12.66
N ARG A 89 -9.34 18.03 13.87
CA ARG A 89 -8.37 17.81 14.97
C ARG A 89 -8.82 16.66 15.85
N PHE A 90 -8.85 15.44 15.29
CA PHE A 90 -9.49 14.29 15.91
C PHE A 90 -8.92 13.91 17.29
N ASP A 91 -7.61 13.99 17.51
CA ASP A 91 -7.01 13.65 18.82
C ASP A 91 -7.49 14.57 19.95
N LEU A 92 -7.59 15.87 19.66
CA LEU A 92 -8.08 16.85 20.62
C LEU A 92 -9.60 16.74 20.83
N ALA A 93 -10.35 16.40 19.78
CA ALA A 93 -11.77 16.14 19.88
C ALA A 93 -12.06 14.90 20.75
N ILE A 94 -11.29 13.82 20.57
CA ILE A 94 -11.37 12.61 21.42
C ILE A 94 -11.08 12.97 22.89
N TRP A 95 -10.02 13.76 23.15
CA TRP A 95 -9.73 14.23 24.51
C TRP A 95 -10.92 14.98 25.10
N ALA A 96 -11.48 15.96 24.38
CA ALA A 96 -12.60 16.78 24.87
C ALA A 96 -13.86 15.94 25.15
N TYR A 97 -14.20 14.98 24.28
CA TYR A 97 -15.31 14.05 24.53
C TYR A 97 -15.05 13.13 25.72
N THR A 98 -13.80 12.71 25.91
CA THR A 98 -13.41 11.88 27.08
C THR A 98 -13.57 12.68 28.37
N GLN A 99 -13.16 13.96 28.39
CA GLN A 99 -13.37 14.84 29.54
C GLN A 99 -14.87 15.06 29.83
N ALA A 100 -15.70 15.21 28.80
CA ALA A 100 -17.15 15.30 28.97
C ALA A 100 -17.73 14.05 29.65
N LEU A 101 -17.22 12.87 29.30
CA LEU A 101 -17.64 11.57 29.84
C LEU A 101 -17.09 11.29 31.25
N GLU A 102 -15.91 11.81 31.59
CA GLU A 102 -15.39 11.74 32.97
C GLU A 102 -16.29 12.51 33.95
N ILE A 103 -16.85 13.64 33.50
CA ILE A 103 -17.77 14.47 34.30
C ILE A 103 -19.18 13.85 34.31
N GLN A 104 -19.67 13.42 33.15
CA GLN A 104 -20.99 12.83 32.98
C GLN A 104 -20.86 11.49 32.23
N PRO A 105 -20.72 10.36 32.95
CA PRO A 105 -20.55 9.05 32.33
C PRO A 105 -21.73 8.60 31.46
N ASP A 106 -22.94 9.07 31.75
CA ASP A 106 -24.17 8.79 31.00
C ASP A 106 -24.46 9.90 29.97
N PHE A 107 -23.46 10.30 29.17
CA PHE A 107 -23.61 11.33 28.14
C PHE A 107 -23.64 10.72 26.73
N MET A 108 -24.86 10.50 26.22
CA MET A 108 -25.10 9.78 24.95
C MET A 108 -24.41 10.44 23.75
N GLU A 109 -24.51 11.76 23.61
CA GLU A 109 -23.94 12.51 22.50
C GLU A 109 -22.41 12.43 22.43
N ALA A 110 -21.73 12.38 23.58
CA ALA A 110 -20.28 12.25 23.63
C ALA A 110 -19.83 10.86 23.13
N TYR A 111 -20.53 9.79 23.51
CA TYR A 111 -20.28 8.45 22.98
C TYR A 111 -20.61 8.34 21.48
N ALA A 112 -21.69 8.96 21.02
CA ALA A 112 -22.05 8.98 19.60
C ALA A 112 -21.01 9.72 18.75
N ASN A 113 -20.49 10.84 19.25
CA ASN A 113 -19.46 11.62 18.55
C ASN A 113 -18.10 10.93 18.55
N LEU A 114 -17.71 10.28 19.66
CA LEU A 114 -16.53 9.40 19.70
C LEU A 114 -16.67 8.24 18.71
N GLY A 115 -17.83 7.58 18.68
CA GLY A 115 -18.10 6.52 17.73
C GLY A 115 -18.00 6.99 16.28
N SER A 116 -18.43 8.22 16.00
CA SER A 116 -18.32 8.84 14.67
C SER A 116 -16.88 9.15 14.28
N ILE A 117 -16.06 9.64 15.21
CA ILE A 117 -14.62 9.80 14.98
C ILE A 117 -13.96 8.45 14.68
N TYR A 118 -14.22 7.43 15.50
CA TYR A 118 -13.65 6.11 15.30
C TYR A 118 -14.13 5.46 14.00
N PHE A 119 -15.39 5.66 13.61
CA PHE A 119 -15.92 5.21 12.33
C PHE A 119 -15.21 5.90 11.14
N GLN A 120 -14.95 7.21 11.25
CA GLN A 120 -14.19 7.96 10.25
C GLN A 120 -12.73 7.52 10.17
N GLN A 121 -12.14 7.12 11.30
CA GLN A 121 -10.79 6.54 11.40
C GLN A 121 -10.75 5.04 11.05
N GLU A 122 -11.87 4.44 10.63
CA GLU A 122 -12.01 3.00 10.33
C GLU A 122 -11.70 2.05 11.52
N ARG A 123 -11.74 2.59 12.73
CA ARG A 123 -11.62 1.86 14.01
C ARG A 123 -12.98 1.30 14.40
N PHE A 124 -13.41 0.29 13.64
CA PHE A 124 -14.81 -0.16 13.70
C PHE A 124 -15.21 -0.83 15.01
N GLU A 125 -14.29 -1.49 15.72
CA GLU A 125 -14.60 -2.10 17.01
C GLU A 125 -14.85 -1.03 18.07
N GLU A 126 -13.97 -0.02 18.17
CA GLU A 126 -14.15 1.10 19.09
C GLU A 126 -15.36 1.96 18.73
N ALA A 127 -15.64 2.14 17.44
CA ALA A 127 -16.84 2.80 16.97
C ALA A 127 -18.10 2.03 17.39
N PHE A 128 -18.12 0.71 17.18
CA PHE A 128 -19.22 -0.16 17.58
C PHE A 128 -19.45 -0.13 19.09
N LEU A 129 -18.39 -0.26 19.89
CA LEU A 129 -18.46 -0.19 21.36
C LEU A 129 -18.97 1.18 21.84
N SER A 130 -18.52 2.27 21.21
CA SER A 130 -18.96 3.63 21.56
C SER A 130 -20.45 3.83 21.23
N TYR A 131 -20.90 3.38 20.06
CA TYR A 131 -22.32 3.42 19.69
C TYR A 131 -23.18 2.50 20.58
N GLN A 132 -22.67 1.34 21.00
CA GLN A 132 -23.38 0.48 21.96
C GLN A 132 -23.53 1.14 23.34
N LYS A 133 -22.50 1.84 23.82
CA LYS A 133 -22.60 2.63 25.06
C LYS A 133 -23.64 3.76 24.94
N ALA A 134 -23.69 4.44 23.79
CA ALA A 134 -24.73 5.44 23.51
C ALA A 134 -26.14 4.82 23.53
N LEU A 135 -26.33 3.63 22.96
CA LEU A 135 -27.60 2.89 23.01
C LEU A 135 -27.95 2.37 24.40
N HIS A 136 -26.97 2.00 25.22
CA HIS A 136 -27.24 1.60 26.60
C HIS A 136 -27.89 2.74 27.40
N ILE A 137 -27.48 3.98 27.14
CA ILE A 137 -28.06 5.18 27.77
C ILE A 137 -29.46 5.47 27.22
N ASN A 138 -29.63 5.42 25.89
CA ASN A 138 -30.93 5.59 25.25
C ASN A 138 -31.21 4.49 24.20
N PRO A 139 -31.87 3.40 24.60
CA PRO A 139 -32.12 2.25 23.73
C PRO A 139 -33.06 2.49 22.56
N ASN A 140 -33.77 3.62 22.55
CA ASN A 140 -34.79 3.95 21.54
C ASN A 140 -34.31 5.07 20.59
N HIS A 141 -33.01 5.33 20.48
CA HIS A 141 -32.47 6.43 19.68
C HIS A 141 -32.17 6.01 18.23
N GLY A 142 -33.10 6.32 17.31
CA GLY A 142 -33.03 5.93 15.89
C GLY A 142 -31.70 6.26 15.19
N LEU A 143 -31.14 7.46 15.41
CA LEU A 143 -29.86 7.88 14.82
C LEU A 143 -28.69 6.94 15.14
N ILE A 144 -28.62 6.39 16.35
CA ILE A 144 -27.48 5.54 16.75
C ILE A 144 -27.61 4.16 16.10
N TYR A 145 -28.83 3.62 15.97
CA TYR A 145 -29.07 2.41 15.16
C TYR A 145 -28.71 2.65 13.69
N TRP A 146 -29.01 3.83 13.14
CA TRP A 146 -28.60 4.19 11.79
C TRP A 146 -27.07 4.28 11.64
N MET A 147 -26.37 4.87 12.61
CA MET A 147 -24.91 4.90 12.65
C MET A 147 -24.30 3.49 12.72
N LEU A 148 -24.88 2.60 13.53
CA LEU A 148 -24.48 1.18 13.60
C LEU A 148 -24.78 0.42 12.30
N GLY A 149 -25.91 0.70 11.65
CA GLY A 149 -26.24 0.16 10.33
C GLY A 149 -25.21 0.58 9.29
N ASN A 150 -24.82 1.86 9.28
CA ASN A 150 -23.75 2.36 8.40
C ASN A 150 -22.40 1.70 8.68
N LEU A 151 -22.06 1.52 9.96
CA LEU A 151 -20.84 0.82 10.37
C LEU A 151 -20.82 -0.61 9.85
N LEU A 152 -21.88 -1.38 10.08
CA LEU A 152 -21.98 -2.78 9.66
C LEU A 152 -22.07 -2.94 8.14
N SER A 153 -22.75 -2.00 7.48
CA SER A 153 -22.79 -1.89 6.02
C SER A 153 -21.38 -1.69 5.44
N LYS A 154 -20.58 -0.79 6.02
CA LYS A 154 -19.18 -0.57 5.63
C LYS A 154 -18.31 -1.81 5.88
N GLN A 155 -18.61 -2.61 6.92
CA GLN A 155 -18.00 -3.92 7.17
C GLN A 155 -18.53 -5.07 6.27
N GLN A 156 -19.41 -4.80 5.30
CA GLN A 156 -20.08 -5.80 4.46
C GLN A 156 -20.93 -6.83 5.22
N LYS A 157 -21.32 -6.53 6.47
CA LYS A 157 -22.24 -7.36 7.28
C LYS A 157 -23.69 -7.00 6.95
N ILE A 158 -24.09 -7.29 5.72
CA ILE A 158 -25.33 -6.79 5.10
C ILE A 158 -26.60 -7.13 5.91
N ASN A 159 -26.78 -8.40 6.30
CA ASN A 159 -27.97 -8.81 7.04
C ASN A 159 -28.11 -8.10 8.39
N GLN A 160 -26.99 -7.94 9.11
CA GLN A 160 -27.00 -7.21 10.38
C GLN A 160 -27.26 -5.71 10.15
N ALA A 161 -26.68 -5.12 9.11
CA ALA A 161 -26.94 -3.72 8.76
C ALA A 161 -28.43 -3.47 8.49
N ILE A 162 -29.11 -4.37 7.77
CA ILE A 162 -30.56 -4.32 7.54
C ILE A 162 -31.33 -4.30 8.86
N ASP A 163 -31.02 -5.20 9.81
CA ASP A 163 -31.67 -5.23 11.12
C ASP A 163 -31.52 -3.90 11.87
N TYR A 164 -30.33 -3.29 11.82
CA TYR A 164 -30.07 -2.00 12.46
C TYR A 164 -30.79 -0.83 11.76
N TYR A 165 -30.86 -0.83 10.43
CA TYR A 165 -31.64 0.18 9.71
C TYR A 165 -33.15 0.04 9.96
N GLN A 166 -33.67 -1.18 10.02
CA GLN A 166 -35.08 -1.43 10.36
C GLN A 166 -35.40 -0.96 11.79
N LYS A 167 -34.48 -1.18 12.74
CA LYS A 167 -34.60 -0.62 14.10
C LYS A 167 -34.56 0.92 14.10
N ALA A 168 -33.69 1.53 13.31
CA ALA A 168 -33.64 2.98 13.17
C ALA A 168 -34.98 3.55 12.70
N ILE A 169 -35.59 2.91 11.69
CA ILE A 169 -36.92 3.25 11.17
C ILE A 169 -38.01 3.02 12.21
N LEU A 170 -37.97 1.89 12.93
CA LEU A 170 -38.95 1.57 13.97
C LEU A 170 -39.03 2.66 15.04
N PHE A 171 -37.88 3.18 15.48
CA PHE A 171 -37.81 4.18 16.54
C PHE A 171 -38.04 5.61 16.05
N GLN A 172 -37.67 5.92 14.80
CA GLN A 172 -37.83 7.26 14.22
C GLN A 172 -38.30 7.15 12.74
N PRO A 173 -39.59 6.85 12.51
CA PRO A 173 -40.12 6.56 11.18
C PRO A 173 -40.32 7.80 10.28
N GLN A 174 -40.11 9.00 10.80
CA GLN A 174 -40.26 10.26 10.06
C GLN A 174 -38.92 10.83 9.56
N GLN A 175 -37.88 9.98 9.47
CA GLN A 175 -36.55 10.35 8.99
C GLN A 175 -36.29 9.71 7.63
N GLU A 176 -36.26 10.50 6.55
CA GLU A 176 -36.13 9.99 5.18
C GLU A 176 -34.79 9.28 4.95
N LEU A 177 -33.72 9.75 5.59
CA LEU A 177 -32.37 9.22 5.42
C LEU A 177 -32.25 7.74 5.82
N TYR A 178 -33.11 7.26 6.72
CA TYR A 178 -33.08 5.87 7.19
C TYR A 178 -33.67 4.93 6.13
N TYR A 179 -34.74 5.37 5.46
CA TYR A 179 -35.32 4.64 4.33
C TYR A 179 -34.39 4.62 3.13
N LEU A 180 -33.66 5.71 2.85
CA LEU A 180 -32.68 5.75 1.76
C LEU A 180 -31.54 4.76 1.97
N ARG A 181 -30.93 4.74 3.16
CA ARG A 181 -29.86 3.77 3.47
C ARG A 181 -30.35 2.33 3.45
N LEU A 182 -31.57 2.06 3.93
CA LEU A 182 -32.15 0.73 3.82
C LEU A 182 -32.39 0.34 2.36
N ALA A 183 -32.94 1.23 1.52
CA ALA A 183 -33.18 0.97 0.10
C ALA A 183 -31.88 0.64 -0.65
N GLU A 184 -30.81 1.42 -0.42
CA GLU A 184 -29.49 1.18 -1.01
C GLU A 184 -28.95 -0.22 -0.67
N ILE A 185 -29.18 -0.70 0.54
CA ILE A 185 -28.72 -2.02 0.97
C ILE A 185 -29.61 -3.15 0.47
N LEU A 186 -30.94 -2.93 0.40
CA LEU A 186 -31.87 -3.88 -0.18
C LEU A 186 -31.59 -4.12 -1.66
N LEU A 187 -31.19 -3.09 -2.41
CA LEU A 187 -30.74 -3.25 -3.81
C LEU A 187 -29.48 -4.13 -3.92
N LYS A 188 -28.55 -4.07 -2.97
CA LYS A 188 -27.34 -4.92 -2.99
C LYS A 188 -27.65 -6.42 -2.81
N ILE A 189 -28.81 -6.75 -2.25
CA ILE A 189 -29.28 -8.14 -2.08
C ILE A 189 -30.47 -8.46 -3.00
N ASP A 190 -30.65 -7.67 -4.06
CA ASP A 190 -31.66 -7.84 -5.11
C ASP A 190 -33.12 -7.83 -4.60
N GLN A 191 -33.38 -7.16 -3.47
CA GLN A 191 -34.71 -6.97 -2.92
C GLN A 191 -35.36 -5.69 -3.48
N VAL A 192 -35.48 -5.62 -4.80
CA VAL A 192 -35.90 -4.44 -5.57
C VAL A 192 -37.26 -3.89 -5.11
N ASN A 193 -38.24 -4.77 -4.87
CA ASN A 193 -39.59 -4.35 -4.45
C ASN A 193 -39.58 -3.62 -3.09
N LEU A 194 -38.83 -4.15 -2.13
CA LEU A 194 -38.70 -3.53 -0.80
C LEU A 194 -37.92 -2.21 -0.88
N ALA A 195 -36.91 -2.13 -1.74
CA ALA A 195 -36.19 -0.89 -2.00
C ALA A 195 -37.10 0.19 -2.60
N ILE A 196 -37.95 -0.15 -3.57
CA ILE A 196 -38.96 0.75 -4.15
C ILE A 196 -39.90 1.29 -3.08
N ASP A 197 -40.38 0.44 -2.17
CA ASP A 197 -41.25 0.86 -1.07
C ASP A 197 -40.53 1.82 -0.11
N CYS A 198 -39.26 1.57 0.19
CA CYS A 198 -38.42 2.48 0.97
C CYS A 198 -38.22 3.83 0.26
N TYR A 199 -37.93 3.87 -1.04
CA TYR A 199 -37.80 5.12 -1.79
C TYR A 199 -39.12 5.91 -1.83
N LYS A 200 -40.26 5.24 -2.07
CA LYS A 200 -41.58 5.87 -1.99
C LYS A 200 -41.84 6.48 -0.63
N LYS A 201 -41.50 5.77 0.45
CA LYS A 201 -41.67 6.28 1.81
C LYS A 201 -40.75 7.45 2.13
N ALA A 202 -39.50 7.42 1.63
CA ALA A 202 -38.57 8.55 1.75
C ALA A 202 -39.11 9.81 1.05
N ILE A 203 -39.73 9.66 -0.13
CA ILE A 203 -40.37 10.75 -0.89
C ILE A 203 -41.63 11.26 -0.18
N GLU A 204 -42.43 10.38 0.42
CA GLU A 204 -43.60 10.77 1.21
C GLU A 204 -43.22 11.66 2.39
N ILE A 205 -42.11 11.33 3.07
CA ILE A 205 -41.58 12.09 4.20
C ILE A 205 -40.97 13.42 3.72
N ASN A 206 -40.16 13.39 2.66
CA ASN A 206 -39.53 14.58 2.09
C ASN A 206 -39.73 14.62 0.56
N PRO A 207 -40.77 15.33 0.08
CA PRO A 207 -41.08 15.42 -1.35
C PRO A 207 -40.00 16.08 -2.20
N GLN A 208 -39.06 16.82 -1.59
CA GLN A 208 -37.97 17.51 -2.30
C GLN A 208 -36.71 16.65 -2.46
N GLN A 209 -36.72 15.39 -2.03
CA GLN A 209 -35.54 14.52 -2.06
C GLN A 209 -35.23 14.00 -3.48
N ALA A 210 -34.47 14.79 -4.25
CA ALA A 210 -34.17 14.53 -5.67
C ALA A 210 -33.55 13.15 -5.92
N PHE A 211 -32.66 12.69 -5.03
CA PHE A 211 -32.01 11.38 -5.15
C PHE A 211 -33.02 10.23 -5.11
N ALA A 212 -34.02 10.31 -4.22
CA ALA A 212 -35.04 9.28 -4.08
C ALA A 212 -35.94 9.20 -5.32
N HIS A 213 -36.31 10.37 -5.89
CA HIS A 213 -37.08 10.44 -7.13
C HIS A 213 -36.32 9.84 -8.31
N GLN A 214 -35.04 10.16 -8.46
CA GLN A 214 -34.20 9.64 -9.53
C GLN A 214 -34.06 8.12 -9.48
N GLU A 215 -33.74 7.55 -8.30
CA GLU A 215 -33.61 6.10 -8.15
C GLU A 215 -34.96 5.38 -8.25
N LEU A 216 -36.06 5.98 -7.75
CA LEU A 216 -37.39 5.42 -7.92
C LEU A 216 -37.81 5.39 -9.39
N ASP A 217 -37.61 6.46 -10.15
CA ASP A 217 -37.91 6.52 -11.58
C ASP A 217 -37.09 5.48 -12.37
N ARG A 218 -35.80 5.35 -12.04
CA ARG A 218 -34.93 4.33 -12.63
C ARG A 218 -35.45 2.91 -12.37
N LEU A 219 -35.79 2.59 -11.12
CA LEU A 219 -36.28 1.26 -10.73
C LEU A 219 -37.66 0.97 -11.31
N LEU A 220 -38.54 1.98 -11.39
CA LEU A 220 -39.87 1.84 -12.00
C LEU A 220 -39.80 1.69 -13.52
N GLN A 221 -38.85 2.35 -14.21
CA GLN A 221 -38.61 2.11 -15.64
C GLN A 221 -38.15 0.68 -15.91
N PHE A 222 -37.23 0.16 -15.09
CA PHE A 222 -36.77 -1.23 -15.16
C PHE A 222 -37.92 -2.22 -14.90
N LYS A 223 -38.74 -1.94 -13.89
CA LYS A 223 -39.92 -2.74 -13.55
C LYS A 223 -41.03 -2.64 -14.59
N PHE A 224 -41.20 -1.50 -15.27
CA PHE A 224 -42.13 -1.35 -16.41
C PHE A 224 -41.67 -2.11 -17.65
N GLN A 225 -40.36 -2.35 -17.80
CA GLN A 225 -39.80 -3.22 -18.83
C GLN A 225 -40.02 -4.70 -18.47
N GLU A 226 -39.79 -5.11 -17.21
CA GLU A 226 -40.17 -6.45 -16.73
C GLU A 226 -41.68 -6.71 -16.77
N GLU A 227 -42.54 -5.75 -16.40
CA GLU A 227 -44.00 -5.91 -16.41
C GLU A 227 -44.58 -5.90 -17.84
N LYS A 228 -43.90 -5.27 -18.82
CA LYS A 228 -44.20 -5.44 -20.26
C LYS A 228 -43.84 -6.84 -20.76
N ASP A 229 -42.73 -7.39 -20.30
CA ASP A 229 -42.33 -8.77 -20.63
C ASP A 229 -43.19 -9.82 -19.89
N VAL A 230 -43.82 -9.44 -18.76
CA VAL A 230 -44.68 -10.32 -17.95
C VAL A 230 -46.17 -10.26 -18.35
N GLN A 231 -46.66 -9.20 -19.03
CA GLN A 231 -48.01 -9.19 -19.61
C GLN A 231 -48.15 -10.00 -20.91
N GLU A 232 -47.06 -10.51 -21.48
CA GLU A 232 -47.14 -11.44 -22.60
C GLU A 232 -47.07 -12.92 -22.23
N ASN A 233 -46.68 -13.31 -21.01
CA ASN A 233 -46.67 -14.74 -20.68
C ASN A 233 -46.77 -15.05 -19.18
N SER A 234 -47.89 -15.65 -18.79
CA SER A 234 -48.00 -16.59 -17.65
C SER A 234 -49.40 -17.23 -17.65
N PRO A 235 -49.65 -18.40 -17.01
CA PRO A 235 -48.74 -19.22 -16.18
C PRO A 235 -48.87 -20.75 -16.37
N GLY A 236 -47.92 -21.53 -15.80
CA GLY A 236 -48.20 -22.95 -15.54
C GLY A 236 -47.08 -23.83 -14.96
N PHE A 237 -46.91 -23.75 -13.65
CA PHE A 237 -46.50 -24.82 -12.70
C PHE A 237 -45.01 -25.17 -12.39
N TYR A 238 -44.73 -25.00 -11.09
CA TYR A 238 -43.73 -25.57 -10.16
C TYR A 238 -43.33 -27.04 -10.43
N GLU A 239 -42.17 -27.59 -10.03
CA GLU A 239 -41.57 -27.61 -8.67
C GLU A 239 -40.18 -28.32 -8.68
N GLY A 240 -39.19 -27.80 -7.93
CA GLY A 240 -38.21 -28.62 -7.18
C GLY A 240 -36.78 -28.91 -7.73
N GLY A 241 -35.75 -28.49 -6.97
CA GLY A 241 -34.63 -29.38 -6.63
C GLY A 241 -33.17 -28.99 -7.01
N VAL A 242 -32.51 -28.22 -6.14
CA VAL A 242 -31.14 -28.42 -5.56
C VAL A 242 -29.93 -28.78 -6.45
N GLU A 243 -28.94 -27.86 -6.41
CA GLU A 243 -27.46 -27.98 -6.43
C GLU A 243 -26.62 -28.34 -7.67
N LEU A 244 -25.61 -27.47 -7.85
CA LEU A 244 -24.19 -27.69 -8.19
C LEU A 244 -23.82 -28.39 -9.50
N ALA A 245 -23.29 -27.62 -10.45
CA ALA A 245 -21.83 -27.57 -10.72
C ALA A 245 -21.52 -27.11 -12.15
N SER A 246 -20.56 -26.17 -12.25
CA SER A 246 -19.57 -26.01 -13.32
C SER A 246 -19.98 -25.78 -14.79
N SER A 247 -19.30 -24.78 -15.36
CA SER A 247 -18.82 -24.68 -16.74
C SER A 247 -19.65 -23.88 -17.75
N GLY A 248 -19.00 -22.84 -18.27
CA GLY A 248 -18.77 -22.74 -19.72
C GLY A 248 -19.78 -21.94 -20.52
N LEU A 249 -19.42 -20.69 -20.81
CA LEU A 249 -19.91 -19.94 -21.97
C LEU A 249 -19.93 -20.80 -23.23
N ALA A 250 -21.05 -20.78 -23.96
CA ALA A 250 -21.07 -20.99 -25.40
C ALA A 250 -21.99 -19.96 -26.05
N THR A 251 -21.36 -18.93 -26.60
CA THR A 251 -21.93 -17.89 -27.44
C THR A 251 -22.50 -18.50 -28.72
N GLN A 252 -23.79 -18.26 -28.99
CA GLN A 252 -24.44 -18.56 -30.27
C GLN A 252 -24.11 -17.47 -31.29
N LEU A 253 -23.37 -17.81 -32.35
CA LEU A 253 -23.38 -17.05 -33.60
C LEU A 253 -24.17 -17.82 -34.65
N LYS A 254 -25.34 -17.27 -35.00
CA LYS A 254 -26.10 -17.60 -36.20
C LYS A 254 -25.33 -17.09 -37.43
N TYR A 255 -25.03 -17.96 -38.38
CA TYR A 255 -24.91 -17.57 -39.79
C TYR A 255 -26.11 -18.11 -40.54
N GLN A 256 -26.86 -17.20 -41.17
CA GLN A 256 -27.96 -17.52 -42.06
C GLN A 256 -27.45 -18.09 -43.38
N SER A 257 -28.26 -19.03 -43.85
CA SER A 257 -28.27 -19.78 -45.09
C SER A 257 -28.35 -18.94 -46.36
N GLU A 258 -27.70 -19.45 -47.42
CA GLU A 258 -28.17 -19.64 -48.81
C GLU A 258 -26.90 -19.78 -49.67
N SER A 259 -26.72 -20.71 -50.62
CA SER A 259 -27.60 -21.60 -51.37
C SER A 259 -26.73 -22.63 -52.11
N ASN A 260 -27.38 -23.70 -52.61
CA ASN A 260 -26.88 -24.73 -53.55
C ASN A 260 -26.06 -25.90 -52.98
N ILE A 261 -26.72 -26.74 -52.17
CA ILE A 261 -26.33 -28.13 -51.98
C ILE A 261 -27.00 -28.99 -53.07
N LYS A 262 -26.19 -29.39 -54.06
CA LYS A 262 -26.26 -30.75 -54.63
C LYS A 262 -24.93 -31.41 -54.32
N ALA A 263 -24.81 -31.94 -53.12
CA ALA A 263 -23.75 -32.87 -52.74
C ALA A 263 -24.41 -33.99 -51.96
N SER A 264 -24.04 -35.22 -52.30
CA SER A 264 -24.29 -36.43 -51.50
C SER A 264 -24.04 -36.17 -50.01
N LEU A 265 -24.75 -36.87 -49.13
CA LEU A 265 -24.45 -36.96 -47.70
C LEU A 265 -23.02 -37.50 -47.49
N ILE A 266 -22.03 -36.64 -47.68
CA ILE A 266 -20.64 -36.86 -47.32
C ILE A 266 -20.52 -36.26 -45.93
N THR A 267 -20.58 -37.12 -44.92
CA THR A 267 -20.01 -36.83 -43.60
C THR A 267 -18.54 -36.44 -43.75
N SER A 268 -18.06 -35.54 -42.90
CA SER A 268 -16.62 -35.26 -42.77
C SER A 268 -15.82 -36.57 -42.71
N GLY A 269 -14.60 -36.60 -43.25
CA GLY A 269 -13.76 -37.82 -43.30
C GLY A 269 -13.46 -38.42 -41.91
N SER A 270 -13.79 -37.69 -40.85
CA SER A 270 -13.59 -38.04 -39.44
C SER A 270 -14.80 -38.72 -38.76
N GLU A 271 -16.01 -38.61 -39.34
CA GLU A 271 -17.22 -39.35 -38.88
C GLU A 271 -17.51 -40.59 -39.73
N GLN A 272 -16.60 -40.97 -40.62
CA GLN A 272 -16.77 -42.12 -41.51
C GLN A 272 -16.93 -43.41 -40.68
N PHE A 273 -18.06 -44.09 -40.86
CA PHE A 273 -18.24 -45.43 -40.35
C PHE A 273 -17.20 -46.34 -40.99
N LEU A 274 -16.42 -47.04 -40.17
CA LEU A 274 -15.31 -47.87 -40.64
C LEU A 274 -15.75 -49.08 -41.48
N VAL A 275 -17.06 -49.40 -41.48
CA VAL A 275 -17.64 -50.44 -42.32
C VAL A 275 -18.45 -49.82 -43.46
N GLU A 276 -17.76 -49.50 -44.54
CA GLU A 276 -18.38 -49.51 -45.88
C GLU A 276 -17.65 -50.58 -46.70
N ASN A 277 -18.35 -51.64 -47.09
CA ASN A 277 -17.95 -52.56 -48.18
C ASN A 277 -16.86 -53.65 -47.98
N SER A 278 -16.83 -54.48 -46.94
CA SER A 278 -16.01 -55.72 -47.03
C SER A 278 -16.32 -56.87 -46.08
N LEU A 279 -17.58 -57.07 -45.67
CA LEU A 279 -17.95 -58.41 -45.16
C LEU A 279 -18.10 -59.34 -46.36
N GLU A 280 -17.13 -60.27 -46.52
CA GLU A 280 -17.22 -61.38 -47.47
C GLU A 280 -18.61 -62.00 -47.44
N LYS A 281 -19.13 -62.36 -48.63
CA LYS A 281 -20.44 -62.99 -48.86
C LYS A 281 -20.70 -64.14 -47.88
N VAL A 282 -21.25 -63.81 -46.72
CA VAL A 282 -21.95 -64.77 -45.89
C VAL A 282 -23.17 -65.17 -46.71
N ARG A 283 -23.28 -66.45 -47.06
CA ARG A 283 -24.45 -67.02 -47.76
C ARG A 283 -25.68 -66.86 -46.85
N GLY A 284 -26.27 -65.68 -46.85
CA GLY A 284 -27.51 -65.34 -46.19
C GLY A 284 -28.68 -65.35 -47.16
N ASN A 285 -29.86 -65.09 -46.62
CA ASN A 285 -31.07 -64.94 -47.43
C ASN A 285 -30.88 -63.77 -48.44
N PRO A 286 -30.93 -64.01 -49.76
CA PRO A 286 -30.67 -62.97 -50.77
C PRO A 286 -31.66 -61.80 -50.68
N GLU A 287 -32.86 -62.04 -50.14
CA GLU A 287 -33.88 -61.02 -49.92
C GLU A 287 -33.53 -60.14 -48.70
N ALA A 288 -32.89 -60.69 -47.66
CA ALA A 288 -32.37 -59.92 -46.53
C ALA A 288 -31.16 -59.05 -46.95
N GLU A 289 -30.29 -59.58 -47.80
CA GLU A 289 -29.18 -58.83 -48.40
C GLU A 289 -29.69 -57.68 -49.28
N GLN A 290 -30.74 -57.92 -50.07
CA GLN A 290 -31.39 -56.88 -50.85
C GLN A 290 -31.97 -55.76 -49.98
N TYR A 291 -32.69 -56.08 -48.90
CA TYR A 291 -33.21 -55.07 -47.98
C TYR A 291 -32.11 -54.27 -47.28
N LYS A 292 -31.01 -54.92 -46.89
CA LYS A 292 -29.83 -54.26 -46.32
C LYS A 292 -29.22 -53.26 -47.31
N ASN A 293 -28.99 -53.68 -48.56
CA ASN A 293 -28.43 -52.82 -49.60
C ASN A 293 -29.37 -51.64 -49.94
N GLN A 294 -30.68 -51.87 -49.96
CA GLN A 294 -31.66 -50.80 -50.13
C GLN A 294 -31.67 -49.82 -48.95
N ALA A 295 -31.53 -50.32 -47.71
CA ALA A 295 -31.41 -49.47 -46.53
C ALA A 295 -30.18 -48.57 -46.61
N GLU A 296 -29.02 -49.09 -47.02
CA GLU A 296 -27.79 -48.31 -47.23
C GLU A 296 -27.99 -47.18 -48.26
N ILE A 297 -28.65 -47.46 -49.38
CA ILE A 297 -28.97 -46.44 -50.40
C ILE A 297 -29.87 -45.35 -49.80
N LEU A 298 -30.86 -45.72 -48.99
CA LEU A 298 -31.76 -44.77 -48.34
C LEU A 298 -31.06 -43.93 -47.26
N ILE A 299 -30.11 -44.51 -46.51
CA ILE A 299 -29.24 -43.76 -45.58
C ILE A 299 -28.49 -42.67 -46.33
N ASN A 300 -27.88 -43.02 -47.47
CA ASN A 300 -27.14 -42.08 -48.33
C ASN A 300 -28.03 -40.99 -48.98
N GLN A 301 -29.35 -41.20 -48.97
CA GLN A 301 -30.36 -40.22 -49.42
C GLN A 301 -30.99 -39.44 -48.25
N GLY A 302 -30.63 -39.74 -46.99
CA GLY A 302 -31.18 -39.11 -45.80
C GLY A 302 -32.56 -39.63 -45.40
N LEU A 303 -33.04 -40.72 -46.00
CA LEU A 303 -34.36 -41.30 -45.80
C LEU A 303 -34.34 -42.36 -44.70
N PHE A 304 -34.01 -41.94 -43.48
CA PHE A 304 -33.67 -42.85 -42.37
C PHE A 304 -34.84 -43.72 -41.88
N ASP A 305 -36.07 -43.22 -41.84
CA ASP A 305 -37.22 -44.02 -41.39
C ASP A 305 -37.53 -45.18 -42.35
N GLN A 306 -37.34 -44.95 -43.65
CA GLN A 306 -37.49 -45.98 -44.66
C GLN A 306 -36.35 -47.00 -44.57
N ALA A 307 -35.12 -46.53 -44.33
CA ALA A 307 -33.97 -47.41 -44.07
C ALA A 307 -34.19 -48.30 -42.83
N LEU A 308 -34.71 -47.76 -41.73
CA LEU A 308 -35.05 -48.53 -40.53
C LEU A 308 -36.05 -49.64 -40.83
N ALA A 309 -37.12 -49.32 -41.57
CA ALA A 309 -38.14 -50.31 -41.94
C ALA A 309 -37.53 -51.46 -42.75
N LEU A 310 -36.58 -51.16 -43.65
CA LEU A 310 -35.87 -52.17 -44.43
C LEU A 310 -34.88 -52.98 -43.59
N CYS A 311 -34.14 -52.36 -42.66
CA CYS A 311 -33.29 -53.07 -41.71
C CYS A 311 -34.09 -54.06 -40.85
N HIS A 312 -35.27 -53.66 -40.35
CA HIS A 312 -36.15 -54.56 -39.60
C HIS A 312 -36.72 -55.69 -40.46
N ARG A 313 -37.01 -55.45 -41.75
CA ARG A 313 -37.41 -56.52 -42.67
C ARG A 313 -36.27 -57.51 -42.92
N ALA A 314 -35.04 -57.02 -43.10
CA ALA A 314 -33.86 -57.86 -43.23
C ALA A 314 -33.67 -58.75 -41.99
N LEU A 315 -33.79 -58.17 -40.78
CA LEU A 315 -33.67 -58.90 -39.51
C LEU A 315 -34.84 -59.85 -39.24
N LYS A 316 -36.03 -59.58 -39.78
CA LYS A 316 -37.17 -60.52 -39.69
C LYS A 316 -36.95 -61.77 -40.55
N LEU A 317 -36.32 -61.61 -41.71
CA LEU A 317 -35.98 -62.70 -42.62
C LEU A 317 -34.77 -63.51 -42.12
N GLN A 318 -33.82 -62.83 -41.48
CA GLN A 318 -32.63 -63.44 -40.92
C GLN A 318 -32.25 -62.73 -39.60
N PRO A 319 -32.71 -63.25 -38.44
CA PRO A 319 -32.49 -62.62 -37.13
C PRO A 319 -31.04 -62.54 -36.68
N ASP A 320 -30.15 -63.35 -37.24
CA ASP A 320 -28.70 -63.41 -36.95
C ASP A 320 -27.86 -62.70 -38.04
N TYR A 321 -28.46 -61.78 -38.79
CA TYR A 321 -27.79 -61.10 -39.90
C TYR A 321 -26.99 -59.87 -39.43
N LEU A 322 -25.71 -60.09 -39.12
CA LEU A 322 -24.79 -59.05 -38.64
C LEU A 322 -24.75 -57.77 -39.51
N PRO A 323 -24.68 -57.83 -40.86
CA PRO A 323 -24.74 -56.64 -41.70
C PRO A 323 -26.00 -55.80 -41.49
N ALA A 324 -27.16 -56.40 -41.23
CA ALA A 324 -28.38 -55.63 -40.98
C ALA A 324 -28.40 -54.94 -39.61
N TYR A 325 -27.77 -55.52 -38.59
CA TYR A 325 -27.58 -54.84 -37.30
C TYR A 325 -26.60 -53.66 -37.39
N LEU A 326 -25.55 -53.80 -38.20
CA LEU A 326 -24.63 -52.71 -38.55
C LEU A 326 -25.35 -51.56 -39.25
N THR A 327 -26.06 -51.85 -40.35
CA THR A 327 -26.83 -50.84 -41.09
C THR A 327 -27.92 -50.21 -40.22
N LEU A 328 -28.56 -50.99 -39.34
CA LEU A 328 -29.52 -50.50 -38.35
C LEU A 328 -28.86 -49.52 -37.36
N GLY A 329 -27.69 -49.87 -36.81
CA GLY A 329 -26.93 -49.00 -35.92
C GLY A 329 -26.53 -47.69 -36.59
N ASN A 330 -26.02 -47.74 -37.82
CA ASN A 330 -25.66 -46.56 -38.60
C ASN A 330 -26.88 -45.67 -38.85
N THR A 331 -28.02 -46.27 -39.25
CA THR A 331 -29.27 -45.54 -39.48
C THR A 331 -29.75 -44.83 -38.22
N LEU A 332 -29.75 -45.53 -37.08
CA LEU A 332 -30.16 -44.98 -35.78
C LEU A 332 -29.23 -43.87 -35.32
N HIS A 333 -27.92 -44.00 -35.58
CA HIS A 333 -26.96 -42.94 -35.31
C HIS A 333 -27.27 -41.67 -36.11
N PHE A 334 -27.48 -41.80 -37.42
CA PHE A 334 -27.81 -40.65 -38.28
C PHE A 334 -29.15 -39.98 -37.91
N GLN A 335 -30.08 -40.71 -37.28
CA GLN A 335 -31.29 -40.13 -36.69
C GLN A 335 -31.07 -39.44 -35.32
N GLY A 336 -29.85 -39.46 -34.78
CA GLY A 336 -29.54 -38.97 -33.43
C GLY A 336 -29.99 -39.90 -32.29
N LYS A 337 -30.44 -41.12 -32.58
CA LYS A 337 -30.90 -42.11 -31.58
C LYS A 337 -29.72 -42.93 -31.04
N ILE A 338 -28.81 -42.25 -30.32
CA ILE A 338 -27.51 -42.79 -29.88
C ILE A 338 -27.63 -44.10 -29.07
N GLU A 339 -28.53 -44.17 -28.09
CA GLU A 339 -28.69 -45.38 -27.28
C GLU A 339 -29.24 -46.57 -28.07
N ALA A 340 -30.12 -46.30 -29.04
CA ALA A 340 -30.67 -47.34 -29.90
C ALA A 340 -29.60 -47.85 -30.88
N ALA A 341 -28.75 -46.95 -31.39
CA ALA A 341 -27.58 -47.31 -32.20
C ALA A 341 -26.61 -48.19 -31.40
N LEU A 342 -26.31 -47.81 -30.15
CA LEU A 342 -25.46 -48.59 -29.25
C LEU A 342 -26.00 -50.02 -29.03
N ARG A 343 -27.31 -50.16 -28.83
CA ARG A 343 -27.97 -51.49 -28.73
C ARG A 343 -27.83 -52.30 -30.02
N ALA A 344 -28.06 -51.69 -31.17
CA ALA A 344 -27.92 -52.35 -32.46
C ALA A 344 -26.47 -52.82 -32.73
N TYR A 345 -25.47 -52.00 -32.40
CA TYR A 345 -24.06 -52.38 -32.49
C TYR A 345 -23.68 -53.48 -31.47
N SER A 346 -24.22 -53.42 -30.26
CA SER A 346 -23.98 -54.45 -29.24
C SER A 346 -24.52 -55.82 -29.69
N LEU A 347 -25.71 -55.86 -30.30
CA LEU A 347 -26.26 -57.07 -30.91
C LEU A 347 -25.39 -57.58 -32.07
N ALA A 348 -24.81 -56.69 -32.87
CA ALA A 348 -23.85 -57.09 -33.90
C ALA A 348 -22.57 -57.72 -33.31
N LEU A 349 -22.09 -57.23 -32.15
CA LEU A 349 -20.96 -57.84 -31.43
C LEU A 349 -21.29 -59.18 -30.77
N GLU A 350 -22.53 -59.39 -30.31
CA GLU A 350 -22.95 -60.70 -29.80
C GLU A 350 -22.85 -61.78 -30.89
N LEU A 351 -23.11 -61.43 -32.14
CA LEU A 351 -22.96 -62.31 -33.29
C LEU A 351 -21.50 -62.52 -33.70
N GLN A 352 -20.67 -61.47 -33.63
CA GLN A 352 -19.23 -61.55 -33.91
C GLN A 352 -18.42 -60.65 -32.95
N PRO A 353 -17.87 -61.22 -31.85
CA PRO A 353 -17.20 -60.43 -30.81
C PRO A 353 -15.88 -59.76 -31.24
N ASN A 354 -15.22 -60.29 -32.27
CA ASN A 354 -13.91 -59.83 -32.75
C ASN A 354 -14.05 -59.00 -34.04
N PHE A 355 -14.85 -57.95 -33.99
CA PHE A 355 -15.09 -57.07 -35.15
C PHE A 355 -14.67 -55.62 -34.83
N PRO A 356 -13.45 -55.21 -35.23
CA PRO A 356 -12.83 -53.96 -34.75
C PRO A 356 -13.64 -52.71 -35.08
N GLU A 357 -14.29 -52.67 -36.23
CA GLU A 357 -15.06 -51.51 -36.68
C GLU A 357 -16.36 -51.31 -35.87
N ILE A 358 -16.96 -52.38 -35.32
CA ILE A 358 -18.10 -52.24 -34.42
C ILE A 358 -17.65 -51.70 -33.06
N HIS A 359 -16.53 -52.19 -32.53
CA HIS A 359 -15.92 -51.63 -31.30
C HIS A 359 -15.63 -50.13 -31.45
N ALA A 360 -15.11 -49.72 -32.62
CA ALA A 360 -14.89 -48.31 -32.93
C ALA A 360 -16.20 -47.49 -32.99
N ASN A 361 -17.24 -48.00 -33.67
CA ASN A 361 -18.53 -47.31 -33.74
C ASN A 361 -19.19 -47.18 -32.36
N ILE A 362 -19.05 -48.18 -31.49
CA ILE A 362 -19.46 -48.13 -30.08
C ILE A 362 -18.67 -47.07 -29.32
N GLY A 363 -17.35 -47.02 -29.50
CA GLY A 363 -16.49 -45.96 -28.95
C GLY A 363 -16.99 -44.57 -29.32
N THR A 364 -17.39 -44.36 -30.57
CA THR A 364 -17.96 -43.08 -31.05
C THR A 364 -19.28 -42.75 -30.37
N MET A 365 -20.16 -43.72 -30.18
CA MET A 365 -21.43 -43.50 -29.48
C MET A 365 -21.19 -43.16 -28.00
N LEU A 366 -20.29 -43.89 -27.33
CA LEU A 366 -19.94 -43.66 -25.93
C LEU A 366 -19.27 -42.30 -25.72
N PHE A 367 -18.43 -41.87 -26.65
CA PHE A 367 -17.87 -40.52 -26.67
C PHE A 367 -18.98 -39.46 -26.78
N LYS A 368 -19.93 -39.60 -27.70
CA LYS A 368 -21.07 -38.67 -27.80
C LYS A 368 -21.96 -38.66 -26.55
N MET A 369 -21.98 -39.76 -25.78
CA MET A 369 -22.67 -39.86 -24.48
C MET A 369 -21.83 -39.37 -23.29
N GLN A 370 -20.66 -38.79 -23.52
CA GLN A 370 -19.73 -38.33 -22.47
C GLN A 370 -19.20 -39.44 -21.55
N ARG A 371 -19.18 -40.69 -22.01
CA ARG A 371 -18.65 -41.86 -21.28
C ARG A 371 -17.21 -42.14 -21.72
N TRP A 372 -16.29 -41.26 -21.32
CA TRP A 372 -14.92 -41.20 -21.85
C TRP A 372 -14.11 -42.49 -21.64
N ASP A 373 -14.13 -43.06 -20.44
CA ASP A 373 -13.35 -44.28 -20.14
C ASP A 373 -13.85 -45.49 -20.93
N GLN A 374 -15.17 -45.61 -21.10
CA GLN A 374 -15.77 -46.68 -21.90
C GLN A 374 -15.50 -46.48 -23.39
N ALA A 375 -15.47 -45.23 -23.87
CA ALA A 375 -15.10 -44.89 -25.23
C ALA A 375 -13.64 -45.26 -25.51
N ILE A 376 -12.71 -44.89 -24.62
CA ILE A 376 -11.29 -45.25 -24.70
C ILE A 376 -11.14 -46.77 -24.76
N ALA A 377 -11.74 -47.51 -23.81
CA ALA A 377 -11.65 -48.97 -23.80
C ALA A 377 -12.20 -49.62 -25.08
N SER A 378 -13.28 -49.07 -25.66
CA SER A 378 -13.85 -49.57 -26.92
C SER A 378 -12.95 -49.28 -28.12
N TYR A 379 -12.33 -48.09 -28.17
CA TYR A 379 -11.36 -47.76 -29.21
C TYR A 379 -10.06 -48.55 -29.09
N GLU A 380 -9.52 -48.72 -27.88
CA GLU A 380 -8.36 -49.58 -27.62
C GLU A 380 -8.64 -51.02 -28.05
N LYS A 381 -9.84 -51.54 -27.75
CA LYS A 381 -10.24 -52.86 -28.21
C LYS A 381 -10.33 -52.99 -29.73
N ALA A 382 -10.79 -51.93 -30.42
CA ALA A 382 -10.77 -51.87 -31.88
C ALA A 382 -9.33 -51.91 -32.43
N LEU A 383 -8.40 -51.18 -31.79
CA LEU A 383 -7.00 -51.11 -32.19
C LEU A 383 -6.21 -52.39 -31.87
N ASP A 384 -6.54 -53.09 -30.77
CA ASP A 384 -6.01 -54.42 -30.46
C ASP A 384 -6.33 -55.45 -31.56
N LEU A 385 -7.54 -55.34 -32.11
CA LEU A 385 -8.04 -56.22 -33.18
C LEU A 385 -7.53 -55.79 -34.56
N ASN A 386 -7.41 -54.48 -34.82
CA ASN A 386 -6.84 -53.93 -36.05
C ASN A 386 -6.08 -52.60 -35.79
N PRO A 387 -4.74 -52.62 -35.79
CA PRO A 387 -3.92 -51.44 -35.46
C PRO A 387 -3.77 -50.45 -36.62
N ASN A 388 -4.39 -50.67 -37.78
CA ASN A 388 -4.26 -49.79 -38.95
C ASN A 388 -5.49 -48.88 -39.16
N LEU A 389 -6.33 -48.72 -38.15
CA LEU A 389 -7.55 -47.90 -38.21
C LEU A 389 -7.25 -46.44 -37.89
N ALA A 390 -6.85 -45.67 -38.91
CA ALA A 390 -6.50 -44.25 -38.79
C ALA A 390 -7.59 -43.38 -38.12
N ALA A 391 -8.87 -43.59 -38.46
CA ALA A 391 -9.99 -42.84 -37.88
C ALA A 391 -10.25 -43.18 -36.39
N VAL A 392 -9.83 -44.36 -35.92
CA VAL A 392 -9.90 -44.72 -34.48
C VAL A 392 -8.85 -43.95 -33.70
N TYR A 393 -7.62 -43.89 -34.20
CA TYR A 393 -6.57 -43.05 -33.60
C TYR A 393 -6.95 -41.56 -33.58
N TRP A 394 -7.65 -41.05 -34.61
CA TRP A 394 -8.21 -39.70 -34.61
C TRP A 394 -9.20 -39.47 -33.47
N ASN A 395 -10.21 -40.34 -33.37
CA ASN A 395 -11.25 -40.27 -32.35
C ASN A 395 -10.68 -40.43 -30.94
N LEU A 396 -9.77 -41.37 -30.76
CA LEU A 396 -9.10 -41.63 -29.50
C LEU A 396 -8.28 -40.41 -29.04
N GLY A 397 -7.57 -39.76 -29.96
CA GLY A 397 -6.84 -38.52 -29.65
C GLY A 397 -7.75 -37.36 -29.24
N LYS A 398 -8.97 -37.28 -29.79
CA LYS A 398 -10.01 -36.31 -29.38
C LYS A 398 -10.54 -36.63 -27.98
N VAL A 399 -10.74 -37.91 -27.65
CA VAL A 399 -11.14 -38.32 -26.30
C VAL A 399 -10.05 -37.97 -25.30
N PHE A 400 -8.79 -38.31 -25.59
CA PHE A 400 -7.63 -37.97 -24.74
C PHE A 400 -7.47 -36.47 -24.52
N GLN A 401 -7.66 -35.65 -25.56
CA GLN A 401 -7.65 -34.20 -25.42
C GLN A 401 -8.75 -33.72 -24.46
N THR A 402 -9.96 -34.27 -24.58
CA THR A 402 -11.12 -33.92 -23.73
C THR A 402 -10.89 -34.26 -22.26
N VAL A 403 -10.20 -35.37 -21.97
CA VAL A 403 -9.86 -35.78 -20.59
C VAL A 403 -8.52 -35.23 -20.09
N GLY A 404 -7.85 -34.36 -20.85
CA GLY A 404 -6.59 -33.72 -20.45
C GLY A 404 -5.33 -34.57 -20.60
N ARG A 405 -5.41 -35.75 -21.26
CA ARG A 405 -4.28 -36.65 -21.56
C ARG A 405 -3.54 -36.20 -22.83
N VAL A 406 -2.84 -35.08 -22.75
CA VAL A 406 -2.26 -34.39 -23.91
C VAL A 406 -1.22 -35.22 -24.68
N ASP A 407 -0.33 -35.95 -24.01
CA ASP A 407 0.73 -36.71 -24.68
C ASP A 407 0.19 -37.90 -25.49
N GLU A 408 -0.86 -38.52 -24.98
CA GLU A 408 -1.54 -39.65 -25.61
C GLU A 408 -2.43 -39.18 -26.76
N SER A 409 -3.02 -37.99 -26.63
CA SER A 409 -3.69 -37.30 -27.74
C SER A 409 -2.73 -37.03 -28.90
N ILE A 410 -1.56 -36.45 -28.61
CA ILE A 410 -0.51 -36.20 -29.63
C ILE A 410 -0.07 -37.51 -30.29
N SER A 411 0.21 -38.55 -29.51
CA SER A 411 0.65 -39.86 -30.02
C SER A 411 -0.40 -40.52 -30.92
N ALA A 412 -1.67 -40.50 -30.51
CA ALA A 412 -2.77 -41.04 -31.29
C ALA A 412 -2.94 -40.25 -32.61
N TRP A 413 -2.94 -38.92 -32.56
CA TRP A 413 -3.08 -38.10 -33.76
C TRP A 413 -1.88 -38.18 -34.73
N GLN A 414 -0.66 -38.34 -34.22
CA GLN A 414 0.51 -38.66 -35.05
C GLN A 414 0.32 -39.99 -35.79
N LYS A 415 -0.16 -41.02 -35.09
CA LYS A 415 -0.42 -42.33 -35.70
C LYS A 415 -1.52 -42.27 -36.76
N ALA A 416 -2.58 -41.49 -36.53
CA ALA A 416 -3.62 -41.25 -37.52
C ALA A 416 -3.06 -40.62 -38.82
N LEU A 417 -2.18 -39.61 -38.67
CA LEU A 417 -1.51 -38.95 -39.79
C LEU A 417 -0.52 -39.85 -40.54
N GLU A 418 0.23 -40.71 -39.81
CA GLU A 418 1.12 -41.70 -40.43
C GLU A 418 0.35 -42.69 -41.30
N LEU A 419 -0.79 -43.18 -40.80
CA LEU A 419 -1.60 -44.18 -41.48
C LEU A 419 -2.35 -43.59 -42.68
N GLN A 420 -2.88 -42.37 -42.55
CA GLN A 420 -3.63 -41.72 -43.61
C GLN A 420 -3.42 -40.19 -43.61
N PRO A 421 -2.38 -39.69 -44.31
CA PRO A 421 -2.02 -38.26 -44.32
C PRO A 421 -3.12 -37.32 -44.83
N ASN A 422 -4.00 -37.82 -45.70
CA ASN A 422 -5.09 -37.05 -46.32
C ASN A 422 -6.44 -37.26 -45.63
N LEU A 423 -6.50 -38.00 -44.51
CA LEU A 423 -7.76 -38.27 -43.79
C LEU A 423 -8.38 -37.00 -43.19
N VAL A 424 -7.64 -35.91 -43.15
CA VAL A 424 -7.74 -34.97 -42.05
C VAL A 424 -7.97 -33.53 -42.50
N GLU A 425 -9.05 -32.93 -41.98
CA GLU A 425 -9.56 -31.60 -42.36
C GLU A 425 -8.75 -30.45 -41.72
N ALA A 426 -9.08 -29.21 -42.11
CA ALA A 426 -8.42 -28.01 -41.59
C ALA A 426 -8.55 -27.91 -40.06
N GLU A 427 -9.71 -28.24 -39.53
CA GLU A 427 -10.09 -28.21 -38.12
C GLU A 427 -9.18 -29.10 -37.27
N PHE A 428 -8.82 -30.28 -37.76
CA PHE A 428 -7.86 -31.12 -37.04
C PHE A 428 -6.46 -30.52 -37.04
N ASN A 429 -5.98 -30.04 -38.18
CA ASN A 429 -4.62 -29.53 -38.27
C ASN A 429 -4.46 -28.30 -37.34
N PHE A 430 -5.54 -27.54 -37.16
CA PHE A 430 -5.64 -26.49 -36.16
C PHE A 430 -5.62 -27.02 -34.71
N GLU A 431 -6.48 -27.98 -34.35
CA GLU A 431 -6.53 -28.52 -32.97
C GLU A 431 -5.26 -29.31 -32.56
N PHE A 432 -4.68 -30.02 -33.52
CA PHE A 432 -3.39 -30.68 -33.35
C PHE A 432 -2.28 -29.64 -33.12
N GLY A 433 -2.25 -28.59 -33.94
CA GLY A 433 -1.35 -27.45 -33.77
C GLY A 433 -1.48 -26.79 -32.39
N ASN A 434 -2.71 -26.58 -31.91
CA ASN A 434 -2.98 -26.04 -30.58
C ASN A 434 -2.40 -26.93 -29.46
N SER A 435 -2.55 -28.24 -29.60
CA SER A 435 -2.07 -29.21 -28.62
C SER A 435 -0.54 -29.31 -28.60
N LEU A 436 0.09 -29.27 -29.78
CA LEU A 436 1.55 -29.20 -29.93
C LEU A 436 2.11 -27.89 -29.34
N ALA A 437 1.46 -26.76 -29.60
CA ALA A 437 1.87 -25.46 -29.07
C ALA A 437 1.84 -25.43 -27.54
N ARG A 438 0.79 -25.97 -26.91
CA ARG A 438 0.69 -26.12 -25.44
C ARG A 438 1.81 -26.97 -24.85
N ARG A 439 2.34 -27.93 -25.61
CA ARG A 439 3.47 -28.76 -25.20
C ARG A 439 4.86 -28.16 -25.48
N GLY A 440 4.93 -27.01 -26.13
CA GLY A 440 6.20 -26.36 -26.50
C GLY A 440 6.83 -26.90 -27.79
N LEU A 441 6.11 -27.76 -28.54
CA LEU A 441 6.55 -28.28 -29.84
C LEU A 441 6.19 -27.28 -30.95
N TRP A 442 6.91 -26.16 -30.95
CA TRP A 442 6.53 -24.96 -31.71
C TRP A 442 6.61 -25.14 -33.22
N GLU A 443 7.65 -25.79 -33.75
CA GLU A 443 7.80 -25.97 -35.20
C GLU A 443 6.78 -26.96 -35.77
N GLU A 444 6.50 -28.05 -35.04
CA GLU A 444 5.45 -29.00 -35.40
C GLU A 444 4.06 -28.36 -35.35
N ALA A 445 3.81 -27.47 -34.37
CA ALA A 445 2.58 -26.69 -34.29
C ALA A 445 2.41 -25.78 -35.52
N ILE A 446 3.48 -25.08 -35.92
CA ILE A 446 3.47 -24.21 -37.11
C ILE A 446 3.22 -25.02 -38.39
N GLN A 447 3.86 -26.17 -38.56
CA GLN A 447 3.59 -27.04 -39.72
C GLN A 447 2.12 -27.48 -39.76
N SER A 448 1.55 -27.79 -38.60
CA SER A 448 0.14 -28.15 -38.49
C SER A 448 -0.76 -26.97 -38.85
N TYR A 449 -0.49 -25.77 -38.35
CA TYR A 449 -1.22 -24.55 -38.76
C TYR A 449 -1.09 -24.25 -40.25
N GLN A 450 0.08 -24.45 -40.87
CA GLN A 450 0.27 -24.28 -42.31
C GLN A 450 -0.58 -25.24 -43.14
N ARG A 451 -0.70 -26.51 -42.70
CA ARG A 451 -1.61 -27.48 -43.33
C ARG A 451 -3.06 -27.06 -43.18
N ALA A 452 -3.46 -26.57 -42.01
CA ALA A 452 -4.80 -26.04 -41.77
C ALA A 452 -5.11 -24.84 -42.70
N ILE A 453 -4.16 -23.90 -42.84
CA ILE A 453 -4.26 -22.74 -43.74
C ILE A 453 -4.37 -23.18 -45.21
N ALA A 454 -3.60 -24.18 -45.63
CA ALA A 454 -3.65 -24.69 -47.01
C ALA A 454 -5.04 -25.25 -47.38
N LEU A 455 -5.74 -25.82 -46.40
CA LEU A 455 -7.10 -26.35 -46.57
C LEU A 455 -8.18 -25.26 -46.42
N LYS A 456 -7.99 -24.29 -45.50
CA LYS A 456 -8.96 -23.23 -45.20
C LYS A 456 -8.26 -21.88 -44.97
N PRO A 457 -7.88 -21.16 -46.05
CA PRO A 457 -7.04 -19.96 -45.96
C PRO A 457 -7.74 -18.73 -45.36
N ASN A 458 -9.08 -18.73 -45.26
CA ASN A 458 -9.84 -17.61 -44.72
C ASN A 458 -10.22 -17.78 -43.23
N TRP A 459 -9.58 -18.72 -42.52
CA TRP A 459 -9.85 -18.97 -41.10
C TRP A 459 -8.89 -18.17 -40.21
N ALA A 460 -9.37 -17.06 -39.66
CA ALA A 460 -8.57 -16.06 -38.95
C ALA A 460 -7.83 -16.61 -37.72
N GLU A 461 -8.47 -17.47 -36.92
CA GLU A 461 -7.96 -18.00 -35.66
C GLU A 461 -6.67 -18.82 -35.86
N ILE A 462 -6.49 -19.47 -37.01
CA ILE A 462 -5.24 -20.19 -37.33
C ILE A 462 -4.07 -19.20 -37.38
N TYR A 463 -4.26 -18.06 -38.05
CA TYR A 463 -3.23 -17.03 -38.14
C TYR A 463 -2.92 -16.42 -36.77
N SER A 464 -3.93 -16.20 -35.93
CA SER A 464 -3.75 -15.69 -34.56
C SER A 464 -2.94 -16.67 -33.68
N ASN A 465 -3.27 -17.96 -33.70
CA ASN A 465 -2.57 -18.96 -32.90
C ASN A 465 -1.14 -19.20 -33.41
N MET A 466 -0.94 -19.21 -34.73
CA MET A 466 0.39 -19.28 -35.33
C MET A 466 1.24 -18.03 -34.98
N ALA A 467 0.64 -16.84 -34.99
CA ALA A 467 1.30 -15.60 -34.56
C ALA A 467 1.73 -15.67 -33.09
N SER A 468 0.91 -16.24 -32.21
CA SER A 468 1.23 -16.44 -30.80
C SER A 468 2.46 -17.32 -30.61
N VAL A 469 2.55 -18.44 -31.34
CA VAL A 469 3.73 -19.31 -31.32
C VAL A 469 4.97 -18.59 -31.83
N ARG A 470 4.86 -17.84 -32.95
CA ARG A 470 5.97 -17.03 -33.49
C ARG A 470 6.43 -15.95 -32.51
N SER A 471 5.51 -15.33 -31.78
CA SER A 471 5.82 -14.37 -30.72
C SER A 471 6.59 -15.02 -29.56
N GLN A 472 6.21 -16.23 -29.13
CA GLN A 472 6.93 -16.98 -28.09
C GLN A 472 8.35 -17.40 -28.54
N GLN A 473 8.55 -17.62 -29.84
CA GLN A 473 9.87 -17.84 -30.44
C GLN A 473 10.71 -16.56 -30.58
N GLY A 474 10.20 -15.39 -30.18
CA GLY A 474 10.88 -14.09 -30.34
C GLY A 474 10.87 -13.55 -31.78
N GLN A 475 10.09 -14.16 -32.68
CA GLN A 475 9.95 -13.73 -34.08
C GLN A 475 8.85 -12.67 -34.24
N GLU A 476 9.02 -11.54 -33.56
CA GLU A 476 7.99 -10.50 -33.41
C GLU A 476 7.50 -9.94 -34.75
N LYS A 477 8.39 -9.74 -35.73
CA LYS A 477 8.02 -9.22 -37.06
C LYS A 477 7.05 -10.12 -37.80
N GLU A 478 7.28 -11.44 -37.76
CA GLU A 478 6.39 -12.43 -38.39
C GLU A 478 5.08 -12.52 -37.62
N ALA A 479 5.14 -12.51 -36.29
CA ALA A 479 3.94 -12.52 -35.44
C ALA A 479 3.03 -11.32 -35.74
N ILE A 480 3.59 -10.11 -35.86
CA ILE A 480 2.82 -8.90 -36.21
C ILE A 480 2.10 -9.07 -37.55
N GLN A 481 2.79 -9.57 -38.59
CA GLN A 481 2.18 -9.80 -39.90
C GLN A 481 1.01 -10.78 -39.84
N LEU A 482 1.19 -11.89 -39.12
CA LEU A 482 0.16 -12.91 -38.95
C LEU A 482 -1.04 -12.41 -38.13
N TYR A 483 -0.81 -11.61 -37.08
CA TYR A 483 -1.90 -10.98 -36.33
C TYR A 483 -2.69 -9.98 -37.18
N TYR A 484 -2.04 -9.15 -37.99
CA TYR A 484 -2.75 -8.28 -38.93
C TYR A 484 -3.52 -9.09 -39.98
N LYS A 485 -2.98 -10.22 -40.44
CA LYS A 485 -3.71 -11.11 -41.36
C LYS A 485 -4.96 -11.70 -40.69
N SER A 486 -4.85 -12.10 -39.43
CA SER A 486 -6.02 -12.53 -38.64
C SER A 486 -7.08 -11.43 -38.53
N ILE A 487 -6.68 -10.19 -38.28
CA ILE A 487 -7.61 -9.04 -38.17
C ILE A 487 -8.26 -8.71 -39.52
N GLU A 488 -7.51 -8.81 -40.62
CA GLU A 488 -8.04 -8.60 -41.98
C GLU A 488 -9.14 -9.63 -42.30
N LEU A 489 -8.95 -10.89 -41.90
CA LEU A 489 -9.90 -11.96 -42.15
C LEU A 489 -11.11 -11.91 -41.21
N ASN A 490 -10.90 -11.54 -39.94
CA ASN A 490 -11.97 -11.37 -38.97
C ASN A 490 -11.64 -10.19 -38.01
N PRO A 491 -12.22 -9.00 -38.26
CA PRO A 491 -12.00 -7.81 -37.43
C PRO A 491 -12.59 -7.89 -36.01
N ASP A 492 -13.51 -8.83 -35.76
CA ASP A 492 -14.22 -8.93 -34.48
C ASP A 492 -13.46 -9.78 -33.44
N LEU A 493 -12.24 -10.24 -33.76
CA LEU A 493 -11.40 -11.01 -32.84
C LEU A 493 -10.60 -10.10 -31.89
N PRO A 494 -10.82 -10.17 -30.56
CA PRO A 494 -10.10 -9.32 -29.61
C PRO A 494 -8.65 -9.78 -29.35
N GLN A 495 -8.37 -11.10 -29.42
CA GLN A 495 -7.04 -11.68 -29.11
C GLN A 495 -5.90 -11.10 -29.96
N PRO A 496 -5.98 -11.02 -31.31
CA PRO A 496 -4.94 -10.40 -32.13
C PRO A 496 -4.60 -8.97 -31.68
N HIS A 497 -5.61 -8.18 -31.32
CA HIS A 497 -5.41 -6.83 -30.80
C HIS A 497 -4.72 -6.84 -29.43
N LEU A 498 -5.12 -7.71 -28.50
CA LEU A 498 -4.45 -7.84 -27.19
C LEU A 498 -2.95 -8.17 -27.34
N TYR A 499 -2.62 -9.16 -28.17
CA TYR A 499 -1.23 -9.59 -28.37
C TYR A 499 -0.39 -8.59 -29.17
N LEU A 500 -0.95 -7.90 -30.16
CA LEU A 500 -0.27 -6.77 -30.79
C LEU A 500 0.01 -5.65 -29.78
N GLY A 501 -0.92 -5.40 -28.85
CA GLY A 501 -0.72 -4.50 -27.72
C GLY A 501 0.49 -4.89 -26.86
N HIS A 502 0.64 -6.19 -26.56
CA HIS A 502 1.79 -6.73 -25.81
C HIS A 502 3.10 -6.50 -26.55
N ILE A 503 3.16 -6.88 -27.82
CA ILE A 503 4.36 -6.74 -28.66
C ILE A 503 4.77 -5.27 -28.73
N PHE A 504 3.86 -4.36 -29.10
CA PHE A 504 4.18 -2.93 -29.19
C PHE A 504 4.52 -2.30 -27.84
N SER A 505 3.96 -2.80 -26.74
CA SER A 505 4.33 -2.37 -25.40
C SER A 505 5.78 -2.76 -25.09
N ASN A 506 6.23 -3.95 -25.51
CA ASN A 506 7.61 -4.40 -25.29
C ASN A 506 8.61 -3.69 -26.23
N THR A 507 8.21 -3.36 -27.46
CA THR A 507 9.05 -2.60 -28.41
C THR A 507 9.07 -1.08 -28.16
N GLN A 508 8.48 -0.61 -27.06
CA GLN A 508 8.37 0.81 -26.67
C GLN A 508 7.57 1.69 -27.66
N GLU A 509 6.73 1.09 -28.49
CA GLU A 509 5.82 1.79 -29.41
C GLU A 509 4.47 2.08 -28.74
N ALA A 510 4.49 2.94 -27.72
CA ALA A 510 3.37 3.14 -26.79
C ALA A 510 2.03 3.48 -27.46
N GLU A 511 2.00 4.36 -28.47
CA GLU A 511 0.74 4.77 -29.12
C GLU A 511 0.10 3.63 -29.93
N LYS A 512 0.91 2.77 -30.57
CA LYS A 512 0.40 1.56 -31.24
C LYS A 512 -0.15 0.57 -30.22
N ALA A 513 0.56 0.38 -29.11
CA ALA A 513 0.11 -0.49 -28.04
C ALA A 513 -1.23 -0.02 -27.45
N ILE A 514 -1.36 1.28 -27.15
CA ILE A 514 -2.61 1.90 -26.66
C ILE A 514 -3.75 1.65 -27.65
N TYR A 515 -3.53 1.92 -28.94
CA TYR A 515 -4.54 1.68 -29.96
C TYR A 515 -5.03 0.22 -29.95
N HIS A 516 -4.09 -0.73 -29.96
CA HIS A 516 -4.42 -2.15 -29.99
C HIS A 516 -5.12 -2.63 -28.71
N TYR A 517 -4.71 -2.20 -27.52
CA TYR A 517 -5.45 -2.49 -26.29
C TYR A 517 -6.86 -1.91 -26.29
N GLN A 518 -7.04 -0.66 -26.76
CA GLN A 518 -8.35 -0.04 -26.85
C GLN A 518 -9.29 -0.77 -27.83
N GLN A 519 -8.77 -1.26 -28.96
CA GLN A 519 -9.55 -2.11 -29.85
C GLN A 519 -9.94 -3.43 -29.19
N ALA A 520 -9.00 -4.08 -28.48
CA ALA A 520 -9.30 -5.31 -27.75
C ALA A 520 -10.42 -5.10 -26.70
N ILE A 521 -10.40 -3.98 -25.97
CA ILE A 521 -11.44 -3.59 -25.02
C ILE A 521 -12.76 -3.28 -25.73
N LYS A 522 -12.73 -2.58 -26.87
CA LYS A 522 -13.93 -2.26 -27.64
C LYS A 522 -14.65 -3.53 -28.13
N LEU A 523 -13.88 -4.51 -28.59
CA LEU A 523 -14.40 -5.79 -29.07
C LEU A 523 -14.85 -6.69 -27.91
N LYS A 524 -14.15 -6.61 -26.76
CA LYS A 524 -14.45 -7.36 -25.55
C LYS A 524 -14.40 -6.46 -24.30
N PRO A 525 -15.51 -5.79 -23.94
CA PRO A 525 -15.56 -4.85 -22.83
C PRO A 525 -15.35 -5.47 -21.44
N ASP A 526 -15.49 -6.78 -21.30
CA ASP A 526 -15.23 -7.53 -20.07
C ASP A 526 -13.80 -8.11 -20.01
N SER A 527 -12.87 -7.60 -20.84
CA SER A 527 -11.49 -8.08 -20.89
C SER A 527 -10.59 -7.44 -19.82
N MET A 528 -10.59 -8.04 -18.62
CA MET A 528 -9.77 -7.59 -17.48
C MET A 528 -8.26 -7.47 -17.81
N ASP A 529 -7.70 -8.42 -18.58
CA ASP A 529 -6.29 -8.40 -18.98
C ASP A 529 -5.97 -7.20 -19.89
N SER A 530 -6.89 -6.82 -20.78
CA SER A 530 -6.68 -5.67 -21.66
C SER A 530 -6.62 -4.37 -20.86
N TYR A 531 -7.52 -4.21 -19.90
CA TYR A 531 -7.52 -3.06 -18.98
C TYR A 531 -6.25 -3.02 -18.13
N ALA A 532 -5.86 -4.12 -17.49
CA ALA A 532 -4.66 -4.20 -16.66
C ALA A 532 -3.37 -3.91 -17.45
N ASN A 533 -3.24 -4.46 -18.66
CA ASN A 533 -2.07 -4.23 -19.50
C ASN A 533 -2.00 -2.79 -20.04
N LEU A 534 -3.14 -2.21 -20.42
CA LEU A 534 -3.22 -0.81 -20.79
C LEU A 534 -2.89 0.12 -19.62
N ALA A 535 -3.36 -0.21 -18.42
CA ALA A 535 -3.04 0.52 -17.20
C ALA A 535 -1.55 0.50 -16.87
N ASN A 536 -0.91 -0.67 -16.95
CA ASN A 536 0.55 -0.82 -16.80
C ASN A 536 1.32 0.04 -17.80
N LEU A 537 0.87 0.07 -19.06
CA LEU A 537 1.47 0.92 -20.09
C LEU A 537 1.31 2.41 -19.76
N TYR A 538 0.11 2.83 -19.36
CA TYR A 538 -0.17 4.21 -18.95
C TYR A 538 0.71 4.64 -17.76
N ALA A 539 0.85 3.78 -16.75
CA ALA A 539 1.72 4.04 -15.61
C ALA A 539 3.18 4.23 -16.05
N ARG A 540 3.69 3.38 -16.95
CA ARG A 540 5.08 3.45 -17.45
C ARG A 540 5.37 4.72 -18.25
N ILE A 541 4.38 5.25 -18.97
CA ILE A 541 4.52 6.51 -19.74
C ILE A 541 4.11 7.76 -18.94
N GLY A 542 3.81 7.61 -17.64
CA GLY A 542 3.46 8.72 -16.75
C GLY A 542 2.04 9.26 -16.87
N ARG A 543 1.12 8.55 -17.55
CA ARG A 543 -0.32 8.91 -17.61
C ARG A 543 -1.06 8.28 -16.41
N VAL A 544 -0.81 8.84 -15.23
CA VAL A 544 -1.22 8.28 -13.92
C VAL A 544 -2.74 8.09 -13.80
N GLU A 545 -3.54 9.10 -14.14
CA GLU A 545 -5.00 9.05 -13.99
C GLU A 545 -5.62 7.99 -14.91
N ALA A 546 -5.11 7.89 -16.13
CA ALA A 546 -5.54 6.87 -17.07
C ALA A 546 -5.16 5.46 -16.59
N ALA A 547 -3.99 5.30 -15.96
CA ALA A 547 -3.58 4.04 -15.36
C ALA A 547 -4.54 3.63 -14.23
N ILE A 548 -4.84 4.55 -13.32
CA ILE A 548 -5.77 4.32 -12.21
C ILE A 548 -7.15 3.87 -12.72
N GLN A 549 -7.73 4.62 -13.66
CA GLN A 549 -9.06 4.30 -14.21
C GLN A 549 -9.09 2.90 -14.83
N ASN A 550 -8.07 2.53 -15.60
CA ASN A 550 -8.01 1.22 -16.24
C ASN A 550 -7.78 0.09 -15.22
N PHE A 551 -6.98 0.29 -14.17
CA PHE A 551 -6.88 -0.68 -13.08
C PHE A 551 -8.20 -0.85 -12.32
N GLU A 552 -8.94 0.24 -12.08
CA GLU A 552 -10.27 0.17 -11.46
C GLU A 552 -11.27 -0.58 -12.32
N GLN A 553 -11.25 -0.40 -13.66
CA GLN A 553 -12.07 -1.21 -14.56
C GLN A 553 -11.69 -2.69 -14.53
N ALA A 554 -10.38 -3.01 -14.48
CA ALA A 554 -9.93 -4.38 -14.34
C ALA A 554 -10.44 -5.02 -13.04
N LEU A 555 -10.40 -4.28 -11.92
CA LEU A 555 -10.91 -4.74 -10.62
C LEU A 555 -12.43 -4.78 -10.53
N ALA A 556 -13.14 -3.94 -11.28
CA ALA A 556 -14.60 -4.01 -11.39
C ALA A 556 -15.06 -5.32 -12.04
N ILE A 557 -14.27 -5.85 -12.98
CA ILE A 557 -14.51 -7.14 -13.64
C ILE A 557 -14.00 -8.30 -12.77
N GLN A 558 -12.78 -8.20 -12.23
CA GLN A 558 -12.18 -9.19 -11.33
C GLN A 558 -11.70 -8.54 -10.02
N PRO A 559 -12.54 -8.52 -8.96
CA PRO A 559 -12.18 -7.90 -7.68
C PRO A 559 -11.05 -8.62 -6.92
N ASN A 560 -10.86 -9.92 -7.17
CA ASN A 560 -9.89 -10.74 -6.44
C ASN A 560 -8.56 -10.84 -7.20
N TRP A 561 -7.91 -9.71 -7.46
CA TRP A 561 -6.62 -9.66 -8.17
C TRP A 561 -5.56 -8.88 -7.36
N ALA A 562 -4.78 -9.63 -6.55
CA ALA A 562 -3.82 -9.06 -5.60
C ALA A 562 -2.78 -8.15 -6.27
N GLU A 563 -2.23 -8.56 -7.41
CA GLU A 563 -1.20 -7.81 -8.13
C GLU A 563 -1.72 -6.42 -8.58
N ILE A 564 -2.97 -6.32 -9.01
CA ILE A 564 -3.57 -5.05 -9.45
C ILE A 564 -3.82 -4.12 -8.26
N HIS A 565 -4.33 -4.66 -7.15
CA HIS A 565 -4.42 -3.90 -5.90
C HIS A 565 -3.05 -3.34 -5.47
N CYS A 566 -2.01 -4.17 -5.49
CA CYS A 566 -0.65 -3.74 -5.14
C CYS A 566 -0.10 -2.66 -6.11
N ARG A 567 -0.37 -2.77 -7.41
CA ARG A 567 0.03 -1.77 -8.42
C ARG A 567 -0.73 -0.46 -8.25
N LEU A 568 -2.03 -0.53 -8.00
CA LEU A 568 -2.86 0.65 -7.75
C LEU A 568 -2.38 1.39 -6.49
N ALA A 569 -2.08 0.65 -5.43
CA ALA A 569 -1.48 1.21 -4.21
C ALA A 569 -0.14 1.89 -4.49
N HIS A 570 0.74 1.27 -5.29
CA HIS A 570 2.04 1.84 -5.63
C HIS A 570 1.92 3.21 -6.29
N ILE A 571 0.94 3.38 -7.18
CA ILE A 571 0.66 4.64 -7.87
C ILE A 571 0.06 5.66 -6.90
N ARG A 572 -0.88 5.22 -6.06
CA ARG A 572 -1.60 6.09 -5.11
C ARG A 572 -0.82 6.47 -3.87
N LYS A 573 0.28 5.80 -3.53
CA LYS A 573 0.98 5.96 -2.24
C LYS A 573 1.38 7.39 -1.89
N HIS A 574 1.66 8.23 -2.89
CA HIS A 574 2.08 9.62 -2.68
C HIS A 574 0.90 10.57 -2.50
N ASP A 575 -0.13 10.47 -3.35
CA ASP A 575 -1.26 11.41 -3.37
C ASP A 575 -2.46 10.95 -2.50
N GLN A 576 -2.65 9.63 -2.37
CA GLN A 576 -3.77 8.98 -1.69
C GLN A 576 -3.28 7.83 -0.79
N PRO A 577 -2.46 8.10 0.25
CA PRO A 577 -1.85 7.07 1.09
C PRO A 577 -2.87 6.17 1.81
N ALA A 578 -4.02 6.71 2.23
CA ALA A 578 -5.07 5.91 2.87
C ALA A 578 -5.64 4.83 1.92
N GLU A 579 -5.92 5.20 0.67
CA GLU A 579 -6.39 4.24 -0.33
C GLU A 579 -5.31 3.24 -0.73
N ALA A 580 -4.04 3.66 -0.74
CA ALA A 580 -2.92 2.74 -0.97
C ALA A 580 -2.82 1.69 0.15
N ILE A 581 -2.98 2.07 1.42
CA ILE A 581 -3.02 1.12 2.55
C ILE A 581 -4.14 0.09 2.35
N ILE A 582 -5.37 0.53 2.06
CA ILE A 582 -6.52 -0.36 1.85
C ILE A 582 -6.26 -1.36 0.72
N ASN A 583 -5.70 -0.88 -0.39
CA ASN A 583 -5.36 -1.74 -1.52
C ASN A 583 -4.25 -2.75 -1.17
N LEU A 584 -3.23 -2.35 -0.40
CA LEU A 584 -2.17 -3.27 0.03
C LEU A 584 -2.69 -4.33 1.01
N GLU A 585 -3.55 -3.93 1.95
CA GLU A 585 -4.22 -4.87 2.86
C GLU A 585 -5.08 -5.87 2.07
N LYS A 586 -5.83 -5.40 1.06
CA LYS A 586 -6.59 -6.29 0.19
C LYS A 586 -5.70 -7.23 -0.62
N ALA A 587 -4.57 -6.73 -1.13
CA ALA A 587 -3.60 -7.56 -1.84
C ALA A 587 -3.03 -8.68 -0.94
N ILE A 588 -2.76 -8.38 0.34
CA ILE A 588 -2.28 -9.34 1.35
C ILE A 588 -3.39 -10.31 1.78
N GLU A 589 -4.64 -9.86 1.87
CA GLU A 589 -5.80 -10.71 2.14
C GLU A 589 -5.96 -11.77 1.04
N LEU A 590 -5.87 -11.34 -0.23
CA LEU A 590 -5.98 -12.21 -1.40
C LEU A 590 -4.76 -13.13 -1.58
N LYS A 591 -3.57 -12.62 -1.24
CA LYS A 591 -2.29 -13.34 -1.36
C LYS A 591 -1.48 -13.17 -0.06
N PRO A 592 -1.67 -14.09 0.91
CA PRO A 592 -1.05 -14.02 2.23
C PRO A 592 0.48 -13.94 2.27
N ASP A 593 1.18 -14.41 1.24
CA ASP A 593 2.65 -14.44 1.11
C ASP A 593 3.18 -13.37 0.14
N PHE A 594 2.42 -12.28 -0.06
CA PHE A 594 2.80 -11.24 -1.02
C PHE A 594 3.86 -10.27 -0.47
N THR A 595 5.13 -10.62 -0.66
CA THR A 595 6.31 -9.86 -0.21
C THR A 595 6.27 -8.38 -0.61
N GLU A 596 5.98 -8.07 -1.88
CA GLU A 596 5.94 -6.69 -2.39
C GLU A 596 4.87 -5.85 -1.68
N ALA A 597 3.70 -6.43 -1.42
CA ALA A 597 2.62 -5.72 -0.74
C ALA A 597 2.96 -5.44 0.73
N TYR A 598 3.53 -6.41 1.45
CA TYR A 598 4.01 -6.19 2.82
C TYR A 598 5.09 -5.10 2.89
N GLN A 599 6.06 -5.13 1.98
CA GLN A 599 7.14 -4.14 1.96
C GLN A 599 6.57 -2.73 1.76
N GLN A 600 5.70 -2.54 0.76
CA GLN A 600 5.08 -1.23 0.51
C GLN A 600 4.17 -0.79 1.67
N LEU A 601 3.45 -1.72 2.30
CA LEU A 601 2.56 -1.41 3.40
C LEU A 601 3.33 -1.00 4.66
N CYS A 602 4.40 -1.73 5.00
CA CYS A 602 5.24 -1.40 6.14
C CYS A 602 5.92 -0.04 5.94
N ASP A 603 6.44 0.25 4.74
CA ASP A 603 7.01 1.56 4.40
C ASP A 603 5.99 2.69 4.60
N LEU A 604 4.78 2.53 4.06
CA LEU A 604 3.73 3.52 4.15
C LEU A 604 3.22 3.74 5.58
N LEU A 605 3.00 2.65 6.33
CA LEU A 605 2.56 2.71 7.72
C LEU A 605 3.62 3.30 8.64
N SER A 606 4.91 3.12 8.32
CA SER A 606 6.00 3.66 9.12
C SER A 606 6.09 5.20 9.12
N HIS A 607 5.50 5.84 8.09
CA HIS A 607 5.34 7.29 7.98
C HIS A 607 3.95 7.77 8.44
N SER A 608 3.06 6.84 8.85
CA SER A 608 1.72 7.14 9.32
C SER A 608 1.67 7.37 10.84
N THR A 609 0.54 7.86 11.35
CA THR A 609 0.28 7.94 12.80
C THR A 609 -0.11 6.59 13.41
N ASN A 610 -0.38 5.55 12.60
CA ASN A 610 -0.83 4.24 13.06
C ASN A 610 0.33 3.25 13.21
N LEU A 611 1.23 3.54 14.14
CA LEU A 611 2.39 2.69 14.43
C LEU A 611 2.01 1.33 15.04
N ALA A 612 0.84 1.22 15.67
CA ALA A 612 0.31 -0.07 16.13
C ALA A 612 0.07 -1.02 14.95
N LYS A 613 -0.58 -0.53 13.88
CA LYS A 613 -0.78 -1.31 12.65
C LYS A 613 0.55 -1.60 11.95
N ALA A 614 1.51 -0.67 11.99
CA ALA A 614 2.85 -0.92 11.45
C ALA A 614 3.53 -2.12 12.12
N ARG A 615 3.43 -2.25 13.45
CA ARG A 615 3.95 -3.41 14.18
C ARG A 615 3.24 -4.69 13.78
N GLU A 616 1.91 -4.70 13.81
CA GLU A 616 1.09 -5.86 13.40
C GLU A 616 1.45 -6.36 12.00
N MET A 617 1.53 -5.44 11.02
CA MET A 617 1.87 -5.80 9.65
C MET A 617 3.31 -6.29 9.49
N SER A 618 4.25 -5.74 10.27
CA SER A 618 5.63 -6.23 10.26
C SER A 618 5.78 -7.61 10.93
N ASP A 619 4.99 -7.92 11.98
CA ASP A 619 4.92 -9.26 12.58
C ASP A 619 4.42 -10.28 11.55
N LEU A 620 3.31 -9.96 10.89
CA LEU A 620 2.75 -10.78 9.81
C LEU A 620 3.74 -10.97 8.66
N TYR A 621 4.49 -9.93 8.30
CA TYR A 621 5.49 -10.00 7.24
C TYR A 621 6.62 -10.97 7.61
N CYS A 622 7.17 -10.87 8.82
CA CYS A 622 8.15 -11.82 9.33
C CYS A 622 7.59 -13.24 9.39
N GLN A 623 6.34 -13.41 9.84
CA GLN A 623 5.72 -14.73 10.00
C GLN A 623 5.47 -15.42 8.66
N ARG A 624 4.99 -14.70 7.64
CA ARG A 624 4.52 -15.30 6.37
C ARG A 624 5.58 -15.31 5.29
N CYS A 625 6.50 -14.35 5.31
CA CYS A 625 7.50 -14.17 4.26
C CYS A 625 8.95 -14.26 4.77
N GLY A 626 9.16 -14.41 6.08
CA GLY A 626 10.50 -14.38 6.69
C GLY A 626 11.46 -15.43 6.14
N ASP A 627 10.98 -16.61 5.75
CA ASP A 627 11.83 -17.65 5.15
C ASP A 627 12.33 -17.28 3.74
N GLN A 628 11.53 -16.51 2.99
CA GLN A 628 11.86 -16.08 1.63
C GLN A 628 12.70 -14.80 1.61
N VAL A 629 12.36 -13.84 2.48
CA VAL A 629 12.96 -12.51 2.55
C VAL A 629 13.32 -12.14 4.01
N PRO A 630 14.24 -12.89 4.66
CA PRO A 630 14.55 -12.74 6.08
C PRO A 630 15.12 -11.37 6.44
N ILE A 631 15.93 -10.80 5.54
CA ILE A 631 16.56 -9.49 5.77
C ILE A 631 15.52 -8.37 5.67
N LEU A 632 14.72 -8.33 4.60
CA LEU A 632 13.76 -7.25 4.36
C LEU A 632 12.64 -7.22 5.42
N SER A 633 12.12 -8.39 5.80
CA SER A 633 11.09 -8.48 6.83
C SER A 633 11.63 -8.07 8.21
N ALA A 634 12.86 -8.47 8.55
CA ALA A 634 13.49 -8.06 9.80
C ALA A 634 13.73 -6.53 9.86
N ILE A 635 14.13 -5.89 8.76
CA ILE A 635 14.31 -4.42 8.73
C ILE A 635 12.97 -3.71 8.96
N ALA A 636 11.90 -4.15 8.29
CA ALA A 636 10.56 -3.60 8.49
C ALA A 636 10.10 -3.73 9.96
N TYR A 637 10.33 -4.88 10.58
CA TYR A 637 10.06 -5.13 11.99
C TYR A 637 10.85 -4.19 12.90
N ILE A 638 12.17 -4.14 12.73
CA ILE A 638 13.07 -3.30 13.54
C ILE A 638 12.62 -1.84 13.47
N PHE A 639 12.30 -1.35 12.27
CA PHE A 639 11.87 0.02 12.07
C PHE A 639 10.52 0.32 12.72
N ALA A 640 9.50 -0.52 12.49
CA ALA A 640 8.16 -0.35 13.06
C ALA A 640 8.19 -0.34 14.60
N TYR A 641 8.90 -1.29 15.21
CA TYR A 641 9.02 -1.39 16.66
C TYR A 641 9.87 -0.26 17.26
N SER A 642 10.97 0.12 16.62
CA SER A 642 11.80 1.25 17.05
C SER A 642 10.99 2.56 17.05
N GLN A 643 10.31 2.90 15.96
CA GLN A 643 9.51 4.14 15.89
C GLN A 643 8.38 4.18 16.92
N SER A 644 7.82 3.01 17.24
CA SER A 644 6.77 2.86 18.25
C SER A 644 7.25 3.12 19.69
N GLY A 645 8.54 2.95 19.96
CA GLY A 645 9.11 2.94 21.32
C GLY A 645 9.26 1.55 21.94
N ALA A 646 9.00 0.49 21.18
CA ALA A 646 9.21 -0.90 21.58
C ALA A 646 10.65 -1.35 21.26
N CYS A 647 11.63 -0.62 21.80
CA CYS A 647 13.04 -0.75 21.42
C CYS A 647 13.67 -2.09 21.80
N GLN A 648 13.18 -2.79 22.83
CA GLN A 648 13.72 -4.10 23.22
C GLN A 648 13.44 -5.16 22.15
N GLN A 649 12.20 -5.24 21.66
CA GLN A 649 11.83 -6.16 20.59
C GLN A 649 12.60 -5.86 19.29
N ALA A 650 12.79 -4.57 18.98
CA ALA A 650 13.60 -4.15 17.84
C ALA A 650 15.08 -4.56 18.01
N LEU A 651 15.64 -4.44 19.22
CA LEU A 651 17.00 -4.86 19.53
C LEU A 651 17.16 -6.38 19.38
N ASP A 652 16.22 -7.17 19.90
CA ASP A 652 16.26 -8.64 19.78
C ASP A 652 16.24 -9.07 18.31
N LYS A 653 15.38 -8.44 17.49
CA LYS A 653 15.33 -8.69 16.04
C LYS A 653 16.60 -8.25 15.32
N LEU A 654 17.21 -7.13 15.73
CA LEU A 654 18.51 -6.69 15.21
C LEU A 654 19.59 -7.75 15.47
N LEU A 655 19.63 -8.35 16.66
CA LEU A 655 20.63 -9.39 16.98
C LEU A 655 20.44 -10.66 16.13
N GLU A 656 19.20 -11.00 15.75
CA GLU A 656 18.93 -12.08 14.80
C GLU A 656 19.41 -11.71 13.39
N LEU A 657 19.08 -10.51 12.92
CA LEU A 657 19.48 -10.02 11.60
C LEU A 657 21.01 -9.93 11.47
N GLU A 658 21.71 -9.44 12.49
CA GLU A 658 23.18 -9.40 12.53
C GLU A 658 23.77 -10.79 12.28
N LYS A 659 23.25 -11.83 12.94
CA LYS A 659 23.72 -13.22 12.76
C LYS A 659 23.54 -13.68 11.31
N ILE A 660 22.39 -13.39 10.69
CA ILE A 660 22.10 -13.75 9.29
C ILE A 660 23.13 -13.09 8.36
N CYS A 661 23.35 -11.79 8.51
CA CYS A 661 24.29 -11.03 7.70
C CYS A 661 25.75 -11.51 7.88
N TYR A 662 26.18 -11.82 9.11
CA TYR A 662 27.54 -12.30 9.36
C TYR A 662 27.79 -13.72 8.86
N GLN A 663 26.79 -14.60 8.89
CA GLN A 663 26.94 -16.00 8.46
C GLN A 663 27.04 -16.13 6.93
N ALA A 664 26.38 -15.25 6.18
CA ALA A 664 26.32 -15.33 4.72
C ALA A 664 26.39 -13.95 4.04
N PRO A 665 27.49 -13.20 4.23
CA PRO A 665 27.60 -11.83 3.70
C PRO A 665 27.52 -11.77 2.17
N ASP A 666 27.99 -12.81 1.46
CA ASP A 666 27.91 -12.90 0.00
C ASP A 666 26.51 -13.26 -0.54
N LYS A 667 25.56 -13.63 0.34
CA LYS A 667 24.16 -13.88 -0.04
C LYS A 667 23.29 -12.64 0.04
N ILE A 668 23.77 -11.56 0.65
CA ILE A 668 23.06 -10.28 0.70
C ILE A 668 22.96 -9.75 -0.73
N ASN A 669 21.73 -9.63 -1.25
CA ASN A 669 21.52 -9.14 -2.60
C ASN A 669 21.61 -7.59 -2.68
N ILE A 670 21.59 -7.04 -3.89
CA ILE A 670 21.74 -5.59 -4.09
C ILE A 670 20.65 -4.76 -3.38
N SER A 671 19.39 -5.20 -3.44
CA SER A 671 18.26 -4.49 -2.81
C SER A 671 18.37 -4.52 -1.29
N GLU A 672 18.78 -5.66 -0.73
CA GLU A 672 19.02 -5.82 0.69
C GLU A 672 20.20 -4.96 1.17
N ALA A 673 21.32 -4.95 0.45
CA ALA A 673 22.49 -4.14 0.80
C ALA A 673 22.16 -2.64 0.81
N ILE A 674 21.35 -2.18 -0.15
CA ILE A 674 20.86 -0.80 -0.20
C ILE A 674 20.01 -0.49 1.03
N ILE A 675 18.98 -1.29 1.32
CA ILE A 675 18.07 -1.03 2.44
C ILE A 675 18.78 -1.14 3.80
N LEU A 676 19.70 -2.10 3.95
CA LEU A 676 20.53 -2.24 5.15
C LEU A 676 21.35 -0.97 5.39
N TYR A 677 22.00 -0.44 4.35
CA TYR A 677 22.83 0.76 4.46
C TYR A 677 21.97 2.01 4.73
N GLU A 678 20.94 2.23 3.93
CA GLU A 678 20.18 3.48 3.90
C GLU A 678 19.17 3.62 5.06
N ILE A 679 18.61 2.51 5.55
CA ILE A 679 17.54 2.53 6.57
C ILE A 679 18.03 1.94 7.91
N LEU A 680 18.63 0.75 7.88
CA LEU A 680 18.95 0.04 9.12
C LEU A 680 20.07 0.72 9.90
N LEU A 681 21.15 1.16 9.24
CA LEU A 681 22.29 1.76 9.94
C LEU A 681 21.89 3.02 10.72
N PHE A 682 20.99 3.84 10.17
CA PHE A 682 20.41 4.97 10.88
C PHE A 682 19.67 4.55 12.17
N THR A 683 18.96 3.42 12.12
CA THR A 683 18.16 2.90 13.24
C THR A 683 19.03 2.26 14.32
N LEU A 684 20.19 1.73 13.96
CA LEU A 684 21.02 0.92 14.85
C LEU A 684 21.51 1.68 16.09
N SER A 685 21.99 2.92 15.92
CA SER A 685 22.43 3.77 17.05
C SER A 685 21.31 4.17 18.02
N HIS A 686 20.05 3.96 17.64
CA HIS A 686 18.90 4.19 18.52
C HIS A 686 18.62 3.00 19.45
N LEU A 687 19.07 1.79 19.09
CA LEU A 687 18.75 0.54 19.79
C LEU A 687 19.87 0.08 20.72
N ARG A 688 21.13 0.39 20.39
CA ARG A 688 22.30 -0.07 21.15
C ARG A 688 23.40 1.00 21.16
N ASP A 689 23.99 1.21 22.33
CA ASP A 689 25.24 1.97 22.50
C ASP A 689 26.41 0.99 22.63
N SER A 690 27.07 0.71 21.51
CA SER A 690 28.28 -0.13 21.47
C SER A 690 29.08 0.21 20.23
N VAL A 691 30.10 1.06 20.39
CA VAL A 691 30.90 1.55 19.26
C VAL A 691 31.57 0.39 18.50
N GLU A 692 32.04 -0.63 19.22
CA GLU A 692 32.72 -1.76 18.61
C GLU A 692 31.79 -2.64 17.76
N LYS A 693 30.65 -3.06 18.31
CA LYS A 693 29.70 -3.92 17.59
C LYS A 693 29.06 -3.17 16.42
N ASN A 694 28.72 -1.90 16.63
CA ASN A 694 28.09 -1.06 15.61
C ASN A 694 29.08 -0.83 14.45
N ALA A 695 30.35 -0.50 14.73
CA ALA A 695 31.38 -0.33 13.71
C ALA A 695 31.68 -1.60 12.91
N GLN A 696 31.71 -2.78 13.56
CA GLN A 696 31.88 -4.06 12.87
C GLN A 696 30.75 -4.29 11.85
N PHE A 697 29.52 -4.02 12.25
CA PHE A 697 28.37 -4.20 11.38
C PHE A 697 28.31 -3.14 10.27
N TYR A 698 28.59 -1.87 10.60
CA TYR A 698 28.66 -0.78 9.64
C TYR A 698 29.67 -1.07 8.53
N ARG A 699 30.87 -1.54 8.86
CA ARG A 699 31.88 -1.92 7.86
C ARG A 699 31.42 -3.05 6.94
N LEU A 700 30.78 -4.09 7.50
CA LEU A 700 30.25 -5.19 6.71
C LEU A 700 29.22 -4.69 5.69
N ILE A 701 28.23 -3.93 6.16
CA ILE A 701 27.14 -3.43 5.31
C ILE A 701 27.66 -2.43 4.28
N ALA A 702 28.50 -1.48 4.69
CA ALA A 702 29.13 -0.51 3.81
C ALA A 702 29.93 -1.20 2.69
N GLN A 703 30.72 -2.23 3.03
CA GLN A 703 31.46 -3.01 2.04
C GLN A 703 30.55 -3.65 0.98
N GLN A 704 29.43 -4.25 1.38
CA GLN A 704 28.47 -4.82 0.42
C GLN A 704 27.79 -3.73 -0.40
N TYR A 705 27.36 -2.63 0.24
CA TYR A 705 26.72 -1.51 -0.43
C TYR A 705 27.60 -0.94 -1.56
N TYR A 706 28.87 -0.60 -1.28
CA TYR A 706 29.76 -0.05 -2.31
C TYR A 706 30.15 -1.08 -3.37
N LYS A 707 30.36 -2.35 -2.98
CA LYS A 707 30.64 -3.45 -3.93
C LYS A 707 29.55 -3.56 -5.00
N TYR A 708 28.28 -3.49 -4.61
CA TYR A 708 27.18 -3.58 -5.57
C TYR A 708 26.92 -2.27 -6.31
N ARG A 709 26.91 -1.15 -5.60
CA ARG A 709 26.55 0.16 -6.17
C ARG A 709 27.55 0.65 -7.22
N PHE A 710 28.81 0.23 -7.12
CA PHE A 710 29.91 0.69 -7.98
C PHE A 710 30.58 -0.42 -8.79
N ARG A 711 29.95 -1.61 -8.91
CA ARG A 711 30.53 -2.79 -9.59
C ARG A 711 30.98 -2.52 -11.03
N ASP A 712 30.16 -1.77 -11.78
CA ASP A 712 30.31 -1.58 -13.23
C ASP A 712 30.72 -0.13 -13.59
N VAL A 713 31.13 0.67 -12.60
CA VAL A 713 31.54 2.06 -12.83
C VAL A 713 33.00 2.05 -13.26
N SER A 714 33.29 2.53 -14.48
CA SER A 714 34.65 2.84 -14.93
C SER A 714 35.34 3.70 -13.87
N SER A 715 36.59 3.37 -13.51
CA SER A 715 37.36 3.97 -12.40
C SER A 715 36.95 5.41 -12.07
N PRO A 716 36.66 5.75 -10.80
CA PRO A 716 36.18 7.08 -10.43
C PRO A 716 37.09 8.16 -11.03
N GLN A 717 36.50 9.16 -11.68
CA GLN A 717 37.24 10.35 -12.08
C GLN A 717 37.56 11.16 -10.83
N TYR A 718 38.70 10.85 -10.22
CA TYR A 718 39.22 11.57 -9.07
C TYR A 718 39.61 12.99 -9.47
N ALA A 719 39.36 13.96 -8.59
CA ALA A 719 39.94 15.30 -8.74
C ALA A 719 41.48 15.18 -8.81
N SER A 720 42.11 15.80 -9.81
CA SER A 720 43.58 15.84 -9.86
C SER A 720 44.11 16.69 -8.72
N VAL A 721 45.05 16.15 -7.93
CA VAL A 721 45.76 16.89 -6.88
C VAL A 721 46.45 18.10 -7.54
N PRO A 722 46.11 19.34 -7.17
CA PRO A 722 46.63 20.52 -7.85
C PRO A 722 48.12 20.74 -7.56
N SER A 723 48.79 21.43 -8.50
CA SER A 723 50.10 22.06 -8.29
C SER A 723 50.09 22.90 -7.01
N LYS A 724 51.10 22.76 -6.15
CA LYS A 724 51.28 23.35 -4.78
C LYS A 724 51.13 24.89 -4.65
N THR A 725 50.68 25.59 -5.67
CA THR A 725 50.31 27.00 -5.64
C THR A 725 48.92 27.17 -5.03
N ILE A 726 48.89 27.44 -3.72
CA ILE A 726 47.68 27.80 -2.99
C ILE A 726 47.12 29.11 -3.59
N SER A 727 45.90 29.03 -4.13
CA SER A 727 45.04 30.21 -4.40
C SER A 727 44.93 31.06 -3.13
N LYS A 728 44.78 32.39 -3.25
CA LYS A 728 44.61 33.28 -2.08
C LYS A 728 43.44 32.89 -1.17
N SER A 729 42.44 32.16 -1.67
CA SER A 729 41.29 31.66 -0.89
C SER A 729 40.81 30.29 -1.41
N LEU A 730 40.43 29.39 -0.49
CA LEU A 730 39.94 28.04 -0.81
C LEU A 730 38.54 28.08 -1.43
N LYS A 731 38.28 27.21 -2.41
CA LYS A 731 36.93 26.91 -2.91
C LYS A 731 36.30 25.80 -2.08
N ILE A 732 35.26 26.14 -1.32
CA ILE A 732 34.60 25.22 -0.38
C ILE A 732 33.19 24.94 -0.87
N GLY A 733 32.89 23.67 -1.17
CA GLY A 733 31.55 23.22 -1.49
C GLY A 733 30.86 22.52 -0.34
N PHE A 734 29.55 22.72 -0.22
CA PHE A 734 28.67 21.97 0.68
C PHE A 734 27.62 21.22 -0.12
N ILE A 735 27.39 19.96 0.20
CA ILE A 735 26.31 19.15 -0.36
C ILE A 735 25.25 18.88 0.71
N SER A 736 23.98 19.10 0.37
CA SER A 736 22.86 18.75 1.24
C SER A 736 21.51 18.80 0.52
N LYS A 737 20.53 18.02 1.02
CA LYS A 737 19.11 18.21 0.70
C LYS A 737 18.35 19.04 1.75
N HIS A 738 19.07 19.56 2.75
CA HIS A 738 18.51 20.22 3.91
C HIS A 738 18.94 21.69 4.06
N PHE A 739 19.25 22.37 2.94
CA PHE A 739 19.39 23.83 2.87
C PHE A 739 18.02 24.52 3.04
N ARG A 740 17.32 24.23 4.14
CA ARG A 740 15.94 24.65 4.45
C ARG A 740 15.70 24.65 5.95
N ARG A 741 14.47 24.95 6.39
CA ARG A 741 13.98 24.73 7.76
C ARG A 741 14.07 23.26 8.15
N HIS A 742 15.22 22.87 8.66
CA HIS A 742 15.58 21.51 9.07
C HIS A 742 16.74 21.58 10.07
N SER A 743 16.88 20.60 10.97
CA SER A 743 17.93 20.60 11.99
C SER A 743 19.34 20.82 11.41
N VAL A 744 19.66 20.13 10.30
CA VAL A 744 20.93 20.30 9.56
C VAL A 744 21.06 21.72 9.02
N GLY A 745 20.02 22.28 8.39
CA GLY A 745 20.03 23.64 7.88
C GLY A 745 20.23 24.68 8.99
N TRP A 746 19.53 24.54 10.12
CA TRP A 746 19.67 25.44 11.26
C TRP A 746 21.06 25.41 11.88
N CYS A 747 21.66 24.22 12.00
CA CYS A 747 22.96 24.05 12.65
C CYS A 747 24.14 24.38 11.73
N SER A 748 23.93 24.48 10.41
CA SER A 748 24.99 24.80 9.44
C SER A 748 24.96 26.23 8.91
N GLU A 749 23.80 26.89 8.88
CA GLU A 749 23.63 28.20 8.23
C GLU A 749 24.58 29.26 8.78
N ALA A 750 24.60 29.44 10.10
CA ALA A 750 25.43 30.47 10.73
C ALA A 750 26.93 30.22 10.49
N LEU A 751 27.36 28.95 10.52
CA LEU A 751 28.74 28.60 10.24
C LEU A 751 29.11 28.87 8.78
N ILE A 752 28.27 28.45 7.83
CA ILE A 752 28.53 28.65 6.39
C ILE A 752 28.55 30.15 6.06
N ARG A 753 27.68 30.94 6.69
CA ARG A 753 27.71 32.40 6.63
C ARG A 753 29.03 32.98 7.15
N GLU A 754 29.51 32.54 8.31
CA GLU A 754 30.79 33.03 8.84
C GLU A 754 31.99 32.56 8.02
N LEU A 755 31.93 31.37 7.41
CA LEU A 755 32.94 30.89 6.47
C LEU A 755 32.98 31.72 5.17
N SER A 756 31.83 32.19 4.68
CA SER A 756 31.79 33.05 3.48
C SER A 756 32.46 34.41 3.67
N LEU A 757 32.58 34.86 4.93
CA LEU A 757 33.34 36.06 5.29
C LEU A 757 34.85 35.82 5.29
N ILE A 758 35.30 34.57 5.40
CA ILE A 758 36.72 34.18 5.37
C ILE A 758 37.15 33.83 3.93
N SER A 759 36.34 33.05 3.22
CA SER A 759 36.53 32.76 1.80
C SER A 759 35.27 33.11 0.99
N PRO A 760 35.37 33.98 -0.02
CA PRO A 760 34.21 34.37 -0.84
C PRO A 760 33.77 33.28 -1.82
N ASN A 761 34.44 32.12 -1.84
CA ASN A 761 34.24 31.03 -2.81
C ASN A 761 33.47 29.86 -2.17
N ILE A 762 32.20 30.10 -1.80
CA ILE A 762 31.30 29.11 -1.20
C ILE A 762 30.35 28.56 -2.26
N TYR A 763 30.35 27.25 -2.44
CA TYR A 763 29.48 26.55 -3.39
C TYR A 763 28.50 25.66 -2.65
N LEU A 764 27.24 25.64 -3.08
CA LEU A 764 26.21 24.75 -2.53
C LEU A 764 25.69 23.83 -3.64
N TYR A 765 25.45 22.57 -3.33
CA TYR A 765 24.91 21.58 -4.27
C TYR A 765 23.74 20.85 -3.62
N VAL A 766 22.55 21.00 -4.21
CA VAL A 766 21.32 20.39 -3.72
C VAL A 766 21.29 18.90 -4.10
N THR A 767 21.21 18.01 -3.12
CA THR A 767 21.33 16.55 -3.34
C THR A 767 20.01 15.77 -3.19
N GLY A 768 18.88 16.47 -3.15
CA GLY A 768 17.55 15.84 -3.08
C GLY A 768 16.43 16.84 -3.28
N GLN A 769 15.19 16.40 -3.05
CA GLN A 769 14.05 17.31 -3.08
C GLN A 769 14.13 18.34 -1.95
N LEU A 770 14.08 19.62 -2.32
CA LEU A 770 14.29 20.75 -1.42
C LEU A 770 13.16 21.76 -1.62
N PRO A 771 12.10 21.71 -0.79
CA PRO A 771 11.12 22.79 -0.73
C PRO A 771 11.80 24.10 -0.38
N ILE A 772 11.54 25.15 -1.15
CA ILE A 772 12.15 26.46 -0.94
C ILE A 772 11.44 27.16 0.22
N ASP A 773 12.21 27.60 1.21
CA ASP A 773 11.75 28.43 2.32
C ASP A 773 12.72 29.59 2.61
N GLU A 774 12.47 30.35 3.68
CA GLU A 774 13.27 31.53 4.01
C GLU A 774 14.71 31.18 4.45
N VAL A 775 14.98 29.94 4.86
CA VAL A 775 16.34 29.46 5.15
C VAL A 775 17.07 29.14 3.85
N THR A 776 16.39 28.51 2.90
CA THR A 776 16.94 28.26 1.55
C THR A 776 17.41 29.55 0.90
N GLN A 777 16.59 30.61 0.97
CA GLN A 777 16.96 31.92 0.42
C GLN A 777 18.22 32.51 1.07
N ARG A 778 18.43 32.31 2.38
CA ARG A 778 19.66 32.76 3.05
C ARG A 778 20.87 31.97 2.60
N PHE A 779 20.77 30.66 2.44
CA PHE A 779 21.83 29.85 1.86
C PHE A 779 22.21 30.31 0.46
N GLU A 780 21.23 30.57 -0.42
CA GLU A 780 21.49 31.07 -1.77
C GLU A 780 22.15 32.45 -1.78
N GLN A 781 21.84 33.31 -0.81
CA GLN A 781 22.48 34.63 -0.65
C GLN A 781 23.94 34.53 -0.16
N ILE A 782 24.28 33.50 0.61
CA ILE A 782 25.64 33.27 1.14
C ILE A 782 26.55 32.70 0.05
N ALA A 783 26.01 31.86 -0.83
CA ALA A 783 26.78 31.11 -1.81
C ALA A 783 27.22 31.94 -3.01
N THR A 784 28.44 31.71 -3.48
CA THR A 784 28.89 32.13 -4.82
C THR A 784 28.05 31.47 -5.91
N GLN A 785 27.70 30.21 -5.71
CA GLN A 785 26.88 29.41 -6.62
C GLN A 785 26.08 28.39 -5.82
N CYS A 786 24.78 28.30 -6.08
CA CYS A 786 23.93 27.22 -5.59
C CYS A 786 23.46 26.39 -6.80
N TYR A 787 23.97 25.17 -6.90
CA TYR A 787 23.63 24.25 -7.98
C TYR A 787 22.39 23.44 -7.64
N TRP A 788 21.40 23.56 -8.52
CA TRP A 788 20.18 22.78 -8.52
C TRP A 788 20.26 21.74 -9.65
N PRO A 789 20.09 20.43 -9.37
CA PRO A 789 20.10 19.39 -10.39
C PRO A 789 19.08 19.67 -11.50
N LYS A 790 19.43 19.39 -12.75
CA LYS A 790 18.60 19.71 -13.93
C LYS A 790 17.28 18.95 -13.96
N ALA A 791 17.20 17.81 -13.28
CA ALA A 791 15.99 17.02 -13.16
C ALA A 791 14.95 17.67 -12.21
N TYR A 792 15.32 18.65 -11.39
CA TYR A 792 14.45 19.28 -10.40
C TYR A 792 13.49 20.33 -11.03
N PRO A 793 12.26 20.55 -10.51
CA PRO A 793 11.62 19.89 -9.36
C PRO A 793 11.08 18.48 -9.63
N ASN A 794 11.14 18.02 -10.88
CA ASN A 794 10.38 16.85 -11.34
C ASN A 794 11.17 15.53 -11.31
N GLY A 795 12.30 15.47 -10.58
CA GLY A 795 13.19 14.31 -10.61
C GLY A 795 14.17 14.25 -9.43
N PHE A 796 14.86 13.12 -9.30
CA PHE A 796 15.82 12.86 -8.24
C PHE A 796 17.22 13.37 -8.62
N ALA A 797 17.95 13.89 -7.64
CA ALA A 797 19.35 14.27 -7.79
C ALA A 797 20.21 13.04 -8.13
N SER A 798 20.96 13.11 -9.24
CA SER A 798 21.96 12.10 -9.60
C SER A 798 23.31 12.43 -8.96
N ALA A 799 23.93 11.43 -8.32
CA ALA A 799 25.28 11.58 -7.78
C ALA A 799 26.31 11.86 -8.88
N GLU A 800 26.13 11.29 -10.07
CA GLU A 800 26.97 11.50 -11.24
C GLU A 800 26.88 12.94 -11.76
N GLU A 801 25.67 13.47 -11.91
CA GLU A 801 25.43 14.86 -12.34
C GLU A 801 26.12 15.84 -11.40
N ILE A 802 25.88 15.70 -10.10
CA ILE A 802 26.44 16.61 -9.09
C ILE A 802 27.96 16.45 -9.01
N SER A 803 28.49 15.23 -9.09
CA SER A 803 29.94 15.01 -9.12
C SER A 803 30.59 15.65 -10.34
N ALA A 804 29.94 15.61 -11.50
CA ALA A 804 30.44 16.24 -12.72
C ALA A 804 30.46 17.77 -12.61
N GLU A 805 29.44 18.37 -11.99
CA GLU A 805 29.44 19.82 -11.72
C GLU A 805 30.52 20.21 -10.71
N ILE A 806 30.69 19.45 -9.63
CA ILE A 806 31.76 19.68 -8.64
C ILE A 806 33.15 19.64 -9.29
N LEU A 807 33.41 18.65 -10.16
CA LEU A 807 34.68 18.54 -10.89
C LEU A 807 34.92 19.74 -11.82
N LYS A 808 33.86 20.26 -12.44
CA LYS A 808 33.92 21.46 -13.28
C LYS A 808 34.23 22.72 -12.47
N ASP A 809 33.68 22.84 -11.27
CA ASP A 809 33.93 23.97 -10.37
C ASP A 809 35.34 23.93 -9.75
N GLN A 810 36.02 22.77 -9.79
CA GLN A 810 37.37 22.53 -9.27
C GLN A 810 37.46 22.92 -7.79
N LEU A 811 36.61 22.32 -6.96
CA LEU A 811 36.61 22.57 -5.52
C LEU A 811 37.89 22.06 -4.85
N ASP A 812 38.34 22.79 -3.82
CA ASP A 812 39.46 22.37 -2.97
C ASP A 812 38.95 21.46 -1.84
N ILE A 813 37.80 21.83 -1.27
CA ILE A 813 37.15 21.15 -0.14
C ILE A 813 35.70 20.86 -0.51
N LEU A 814 35.24 19.64 -0.26
CA LEU A 814 33.83 19.25 -0.31
C LEU A 814 33.37 18.76 1.06
N VAL A 815 32.32 19.39 1.57
CA VAL A 815 31.71 19.09 2.87
C VAL A 815 30.32 18.50 2.69
N ASP A 816 30.10 17.30 3.21
CA ASP A 816 28.79 16.68 3.35
C ASP A 816 28.18 17.01 4.70
N LEU A 817 26.96 17.58 4.68
CA LEU A 817 26.23 18.01 5.88
C LEU A 817 25.30 16.94 6.46
N ASP A 818 25.04 15.86 5.73
CA ASP A 818 23.98 14.89 6.07
C ASP A 818 24.51 13.50 6.44
N SER A 819 25.75 13.18 6.05
CA SER A 819 26.35 11.86 6.25
C SER A 819 25.48 10.74 5.65
N MET A 820 25.49 9.55 6.26
CA MET A 820 24.77 8.37 5.80
C MET A 820 23.25 8.52 5.69
N THR A 821 22.66 9.62 6.17
CA THR A 821 21.21 9.87 6.07
C THR A 821 20.78 10.34 4.68
N VAL A 822 21.73 10.72 3.81
CA VAL A 822 21.47 11.06 2.40
C VAL A 822 22.38 10.23 1.51
N PRO A 823 21.86 9.11 0.95
CA PRO A 823 22.69 8.17 0.17
C PRO A 823 23.38 8.80 -1.04
N THR A 824 22.75 9.79 -1.67
CA THR A 824 23.35 10.56 -2.78
C THR A 824 24.64 11.26 -2.35
N ASN A 825 24.71 11.82 -1.13
CA ASN A 825 25.90 12.49 -0.61
C ASN A 825 27.05 11.50 -0.47
N VAL A 826 26.77 10.35 0.15
CA VAL A 826 27.74 9.26 0.31
C VAL A 826 28.28 8.78 -1.04
N GLN A 827 27.40 8.65 -2.05
CA GLN A 827 27.79 8.27 -3.40
C GLN A 827 28.69 9.33 -4.06
N ILE A 828 28.42 10.63 -3.85
CA ILE A 828 29.29 11.71 -4.31
C ILE A 828 30.66 11.63 -3.63
N LEU A 829 30.70 11.48 -2.29
CA LEU A 829 31.96 11.41 -1.54
C LEU A 829 32.81 10.18 -1.91
N TYR A 830 32.18 9.05 -2.23
CA TYR A 830 32.87 7.85 -2.73
C TYR A 830 33.59 8.11 -4.06
N ARG A 831 33.04 8.98 -4.93
CA ARG A 831 33.69 9.38 -6.20
C ARG A 831 34.84 10.38 -5.99
N ARG A 832 34.92 11.00 -4.80
CA ARG A 832 35.93 12.00 -4.43
C ARG A 832 36.14 13.09 -5.49
N PRO A 833 35.10 13.88 -5.82
CA PRO A 833 35.19 14.93 -6.84
C PRO A 833 35.94 16.19 -6.38
N ALA A 834 36.48 16.20 -5.15
CA ALA A 834 37.39 17.22 -4.62
C ALA A 834 38.57 16.56 -3.87
N PRO A 835 39.76 17.20 -3.79
CA PRO A 835 40.93 16.66 -3.09
C PRO A 835 40.67 16.31 -1.63
N VAL A 836 39.93 17.18 -0.92
CA VAL A 836 39.51 16.95 0.46
C VAL A 836 37.99 16.76 0.50
N CYS A 837 37.57 15.56 0.87
CA CYS A 837 36.15 15.22 1.07
C CYS A 837 35.92 14.90 2.55
N VAL A 838 35.02 15.65 3.19
CA VAL A 838 34.73 15.55 4.62
C VAL A 838 33.23 15.42 4.86
N SER A 839 32.83 14.58 5.81
CA SER A 839 31.47 14.59 6.37
C SER A 839 31.47 15.31 7.72
N TRP A 840 30.45 16.14 7.95
CA TRP A 840 30.26 16.93 9.17
C TRP A 840 28.76 17.11 9.47
N LEU A 841 28.45 17.26 10.77
CA LEU A 841 27.14 17.62 11.35
C LEU A 841 26.04 16.54 11.35
N GLY A 842 25.66 15.97 10.20
CA GLY A 842 24.37 15.28 10.06
C GLY A 842 24.13 14.05 10.95
N PHE A 843 25.05 13.07 10.88
CA PHE A 843 25.00 11.82 11.64
C PHE A 843 26.43 11.32 11.87
N ASP A 844 26.59 10.09 12.37
CA ASP A 844 27.90 9.43 12.48
C ASP A 844 28.55 9.20 11.10
N ALA A 845 29.83 8.84 11.07
CA ALA A 845 30.59 8.69 9.82
C ALA A 845 29.95 7.66 8.85
N PRO A 846 30.09 7.86 7.52
CA PRO A 846 29.42 7.02 6.52
C PRO A 846 30.16 5.71 6.16
N TYR A 847 31.37 5.47 6.67
CA TYR A 847 32.17 4.27 6.39
C TYR A 847 32.55 4.10 4.92
N ILE A 848 32.97 5.19 4.27
CA ILE A 848 33.33 5.25 2.85
C ILE A 848 34.74 4.71 2.60
N SER A 849 35.77 5.38 3.12
CA SER A 849 37.18 5.06 2.85
C SER A 849 38.14 5.75 3.83
N PRO A 850 39.39 5.27 3.97
CA PRO A 850 40.42 5.93 4.78
C PRO A 850 40.92 7.26 4.22
N ASP A 851 40.59 7.59 2.97
CA ASP A 851 40.99 8.85 2.35
C ASP A 851 39.97 9.98 2.63
N ASN A 852 38.83 9.66 3.23
CA ASN A 852 37.79 10.61 3.63
C ASN A 852 38.00 11.06 5.08
N TYR A 853 37.53 12.27 5.39
CA TYR A 853 37.62 12.85 6.73
C TYR A 853 36.25 12.93 7.40
N PHE A 854 36.22 12.88 8.73
CA PHE A 854 35.02 13.14 9.52
C PHE A 854 35.31 14.16 10.61
N PHE A 855 34.54 15.24 10.65
CA PHE A 855 34.72 16.30 11.64
C PHE A 855 33.93 16.00 12.91
N CYS A 856 34.65 16.04 14.03
CA CYS A 856 34.15 15.74 15.36
C CYS A 856 34.79 16.65 16.42
N ASP A 857 34.60 16.35 17.69
CA ASP A 857 35.33 16.96 18.81
C ASP A 857 35.84 15.88 19.78
N GLN A 858 36.67 16.28 20.74
CA GLN A 858 37.27 15.36 21.70
C GLN A 858 36.27 14.72 22.68
N TYR A 859 35.06 15.26 22.81
CA TYR A 859 34.06 14.81 23.79
C TYR A 859 33.13 13.76 23.19
N THR A 860 32.71 13.98 21.96
CA THR A 860 31.97 13.04 21.13
C THR A 860 32.84 11.85 20.71
N HIS A 861 34.09 12.11 20.34
CA HIS A 861 35.03 11.14 19.79
C HIS A 861 36.35 11.22 20.59
N PRO A 862 36.46 10.63 21.78
CA PRO A 862 37.71 10.65 22.56
C PRO A 862 38.87 9.97 21.83
N GLN A 863 40.12 10.20 22.25
CA GLN A 863 41.27 9.53 21.63
C GLN A 863 41.18 7.99 21.77
N GLY A 864 41.61 7.25 20.75
CA GLY A 864 41.66 5.79 20.72
C GLY A 864 40.46 5.12 20.02
N ILE A 865 39.41 5.87 19.71
CA ILE A 865 38.22 5.36 19.03
C ILE A 865 38.37 5.31 17.50
N GLU A 866 39.42 5.91 16.93
CA GLU A 866 39.73 5.92 15.48
C GLU A 866 39.74 4.51 14.88
N LYS A 867 40.15 3.51 15.67
CA LYS A 867 40.17 2.09 15.27
C LYS A 867 38.80 1.53 14.87
N HIS A 868 37.70 2.23 15.20
CA HIS A 868 36.33 1.85 14.85
C HIS A 868 35.81 2.55 13.59
N TYR A 869 36.52 3.56 13.10
CA TYR A 869 36.12 4.33 11.92
C TYR A 869 36.90 3.88 10.68
N LEU A 870 36.39 4.20 9.49
CA LEU A 870 37.18 4.12 8.26
C LEU A 870 37.77 5.48 7.93
N GLU A 871 36.97 6.53 8.08
CA GLU A 871 37.38 7.92 7.90
C GLU A 871 38.44 8.36 8.91
N GLN A 872 39.26 9.32 8.48
CA GLN A 872 40.18 10.02 9.37
C GLN A 872 39.41 11.03 10.24
N LEU A 873 39.40 10.80 11.55
CA LEU A 873 38.73 11.66 12.51
C LEU A 873 39.52 12.94 12.76
N ILE A 874 38.93 14.08 12.43
CA ILE A 874 39.49 15.41 12.68
C ILE A 874 38.73 16.06 13.82
N ARG A 875 39.42 16.28 14.94
CA ARG A 875 38.84 16.89 16.14
C ARG A 875 39.00 18.40 16.09
N LEU A 876 37.88 19.09 16.06
CA LEU A 876 37.82 20.54 16.22
C LEU A 876 38.21 20.91 17.65
N PRO A 877 39.01 21.98 17.87
CA PRO A 877 39.64 22.23 19.17
C PRO A 877 38.68 22.43 20.35
N HIS A 878 37.52 23.08 20.11
CA HIS A 878 36.61 23.46 21.19
C HIS A 878 35.24 22.78 21.12
N THR A 879 34.63 22.75 19.94
CA THR A 879 33.29 22.18 19.72
C THR A 879 33.14 21.74 18.27
N SER A 880 32.36 20.68 18.01
CA SER A 880 32.04 20.27 16.64
C SER A 880 30.90 21.06 16.02
N VAL A 881 30.12 21.79 16.83
CA VAL A 881 28.95 22.58 16.40
C VAL A 881 28.95 23.91 17.14
N ALA A 882 28.63 24.99 16.42
CA ALA A 882 28.37 26.29 17.01
C ALA A 882 27.25 27.01 16.25
N LEU A 883 26.33 27.63 16.97
CA LEU A 883 25.12 28.22 16.39
C LEU A 883 24.70 29.51 17.12
N GLU A 884 23.84 30.28 16.48
CA GLU A 884 23.18 31.41 17.14
C GLU A 884 21.96 30.92 17.94
N PRO A 885 21.64 31.55 19.09
CA PRO A 885 20.48 31.16 19.89
C PRO A 885 19.19 31.06 19.06
N PHE A 886 18.42 30.01 19.31
CA PHE A 886 17.25 29.72 18.51
C PHE A 886 16.08 30.68 18.80
N LYS A 887 15.35 31.04 17.74
CA LYS A 887 14.11 31.82 17.87
C LYS A 887 12.99 30.95 18.45
N SER A 888 12.25 31.52 19.40
CA SER A 888 11.05 30.95 19.99
C SER A 888 9.92 31.96 19.94
N ARG A 889 8.67 31.48 19.97
CA ARG A 889 7.54 32.38 20.25
C ARG A 889 7.63 32.91 21.69
N PRO A 890 7.12 34.14 21.96
CA PRO A 890 6.93 34.61 23.32
C PRO A 890 6.03 33.66 24.11
N VAL A 891 6.37 33.41 25.38
CA VAL A 891 5.64 32.50 26.26
C VAL A 891 5.36 33.18 27.58
N ASP A 892 4.09 33.21 27.97
CA ASP A 892 3.71 33.43 29.37
C ASP A 892 3.79 32.09 30.10
N ARG A 893 4.88 31.91 30.84
CA ARG A 893 5.19 30.67 31.55
C ARG A 893 4.09 30.28 32.54
N GLU A 894 3.57 31.24 33.30
CA GLU A 894 2.55 30.95 34.32
C GLU A 894 1.21 30.63 33.66
N ALA A 895 0.83 31.33 32.60
CA ALA A 895 -0.39 31.02 31.86
C ALA A 895 -0.36 29.60 31.26
N VAL A 896 0.78 29.18 30.68
CA VAL A 896 0.93 27.82 30.13
C VAL A 896 0.97 26.76 31.24
N ARG A 897 1.61 27.03 32.37
CA ARG A 897 1.59 26.11 33.51
C ARG A 897 0.18 25.93 34.05
N ASN A 898 -0.56 27.03 34.22
CA ASN A 898 -1.94 27.00 34.69
C ASN A 898 -2.86 26.21 33.73
N SER A 899 -2.70 26.38 32.40
CA SER A 899 -3.51 25.61 31.43
C SER A 899 -3.21 24.12 31.42
N LEU A 900 -2.03 23.71 31.90
CA LEU A 900 -1.63 22.32 32.11
C LEU A 900 -1.89 21.82 33.54
N ASN A 901 -2.59 22.60 34.38
CA ASN A 901 -2.84 22.31 35.80
C ASN A 901 -1.55 22.12 36.63
N ILE A 902 -0.48 22.83 36.28
CA ILE A 902 0.80 22.83 36.99
C ILE A 902 0.86 24.04 37.91
N GLN A 903 1.12 23.82 39.19
CA GLN A 903 1.26 24.92 40.15
C GLN A 903 2.57 25.69 39.92
N SER A 904 2.58 26.99 40.22
CA SER A 904 3.73 27.88 39.95
C SER A 904 5.04 27.41 40.61
N ASP A 905 4.95 26.80 41.79
CA ASP A 905 6.10 26.32 42.58
C ASP A 905 6.47 24.85 42.31
N GLN A 906 5.68 24.12 41.52
CA GLN A 906 6.02 22.76 41.12
C GLN A 906 7.22 22.72 40.17
N MET A 907 8.07 21.74 40.39
CA MET A 907 9.22 21.45 39.54
C MET A 907 8.77 20.77 38.24
N VAL A 908 9.09 21.37 37.10
CA VAL A 908 8.68 20.84 35.78
C VAL A 908 9.89 20.26 35.06
N TYR A 909 9.94 18.93 34.95
CA TYR A 909 10.89 18.26 34.06
C TYR A 909 10.32 18.18 32.65
N LEU A 910 11.21 18.26 31.65
CA LEU A 910 10.86 18.10 30.24
C LEU A 910 11.65 16.93 29.64
N CYS A 911 10.98 16.07 28.88
CA CYS A 911 11.63 15.05 28.04
C CYS A 911 11.10 15.13 26.60
N VAL A 912 11.98 15.58 25.69
CA VAL A 912 11.69 15.70 24.25
C VAL A 912 12.38 14.58 23.48
N ALA A 913 11.68 13.46 23.33
CA ALA A 913 12.19 12.26 22.68
C ALA A 913 11.11 11.64 21.78
N PRO A 914 11.37 11.33 20.49
CA PRO A 914 10.48 10.46 19.72
C PRO A 914 10.56 9.01 20.24
N GLY A 915 9.62 8.15 19.84
CA GLY A 915 9.51 6.74 20.25
C GLY A 915 10.83 5.99 20.13
N ARG A 916 11.51 6.13 18.99
CA ARG A 916 12.85 5.56 18.72
C ARG A 916 13.97 6.01 19.66
N LYS A 917 13.77 7.03 20.50
CA LYS A 917 14.75 7.49 21.52
C LYS A 917 14.31 7.18 22.94
N ILE A 918 13.38 6.23 23.09
CA ILE A 918 12.88 5.77 24.39
C ILE A 918 13.45 4.39 24.64
N ASN A 919 13.81 4.12 25.89
CA ASN A 919 14.02 2.77 26.38
C ASN A 919 13.47 2.67 27.81
N GLN A 920 13.36 1.45 28.31
CA GLN A 920 12.78 1.17 29.61
C GLN A 920 13.59 1.80 30.76
N GLU A 921 14.92 1.66 30.74
CA GLU A 921 15.81 2.17 31.79
C GLU A 921 15.72 3.70 31.93
N MET A 922 15.54 4.41 30.81
CA MET A 922 15.30 5.84 30.78
C MET A 922 14.00 6.23 31.48
N ILE A 923 12.91 5.52 31.17
CA ILE A 923 11.60 5.74 31.81
C ILE A 923 11.73 5.49 33.31
N GLU A 924 12.38 4.39 33.71
CA GLU A 924 12.64 4.07 35.11
C GLU A 924 13.42 5.18 35.84
N ALA A 925 14.50 5.68 35.25
CA ALA A 925 15.28 6.77 35.83
C ALA A 925 14.42 8.04 36.02
N GLN A 926 13.61 8.40 35.03
CA GLN A 926 12.73 9.56 35.10
C GLN A 926 11.64 9.42 36.17
N VAL A 927 11.01 8.24 36.28
CA VAL A 927 10.02 7.98 37.33
C VAL A 927 10.67 7.93 38.72
N LYS A 928 11.89 7.39 38.85
CA LYS A 928 12.67 7.44 40.09
C LYS A 928 12.99 8.89 40.51
N ILE A 929 13.25 9.79 39.56
CA ILE A 929 13.39 11.22 39.84
C ILE A 929 12.08 11.78 40.40
N LEU A 930 10.94 11.55 39.73
CA LEU A 930 9.62 12.01 40.19
C LEU A 930 9.30 11.49 41.60
N LYS A 931 9.59 10.23 41.89
CA LYS A 931 9.40 9.64 43.21
C LYS A 931 10.13 10.41 44.31
N ASN A 932 11.37 10.80 44.07
CA ASN A 932 12.22 11.47 45.04
C ASN A 932 12.08 13.00 45.06
N VAL A 933 11.32 13.56 44.12
CA VAL A 933 10.99 14.99 44.07
C VAL A 933 9.46 15.14 44.10
N PRO A 934 8.81 15.12 45.28
CA PRO A 934 7.35 14.95 45.38
C PRO A 934 6.53 16.03 44.66
N GLN A 935 6.97 17.29 44.70
CA GLN A 935 6.32 18.43 44.03
C GLN A 935 6.88 18.62 42.61
N SER A 936 6.83 17.56 41.79
CA SER A 936 7.29 17.65 40.40
C SER A 936 6.39 16.93 39.40
N VAL A 937 6.44 17.40 38.16
CA VAL A 937 5.75 16.80 37.01
C VAL A 937 6.74 16.58 35.87
N LEU A 938 6.44 15.63 34.98
CA LEU A 938 7.20 15.39 33.76
C LEU A 938 6.34 15.72 32.54
N LEU A 939 6.77 16.72 31.77
CA LEU A 939 6.25 17.01 30.44
C LEU A 939 6.93 16.08 29.42
N ARG A 940 6.14 15.22 28.80
CA ARG A 940 6.61 14.27 27.78
C ARG A 940 6.16 14.70 26.40
N LYS A 941 7.09 14.99 25.50
CA LYS A 941 6.80 15.44 24.12
C LYS A 941 7.57 14.64 23.07
N GLY A 942 6.90 14.18 22.02
CA GLY A 942 7.55 13.52 20.88
C GLY A 942 6.60 12.76 19.97
N GLN A 943 7.09 12.40 18.79
CA GLN A 943 6.40 11.48 17.86
C GLN A 943 6.56 10.03 18.33
N GLY A 944 5.59 9.16 18.05
CA GLY A 944 5.67 7.73 18.38
C GLY A 944 4.29 7.15 18.63
N ASP A 945 4.24 5.90 19.11
CA ASP A 945 2.98 5.30 19.54
C ASP A 945 2.62 5.82 20.93
N ASN A 946 1.78 6.85 20.96
CA ASN A 946 1.42 7.55 22.20
C ASN A 946 0.76 6.63 23.24
N ASN A 947 0.02 5.61 22.80
CA ASN A 947 -0.66 4.68 23.71
C ASN A 947 0.37 3.76 24.36
N LEU A 948 1.21 3.12 23.54
CA LEU A 948 2.28 2.26 24.04
C LEU A 948 3.23 3.02 24.98
N ILE A 949 3.67 4.22 24.58
CA ILE A 949 4.58 5.02 25.41
C ILE A 949 3.92 5.37 26.74
N ARG A 950 2.64 5.78 26.73
CA ARG A 950 1.90 6.10 27.96
C ARG A 950 1.78 4.87 28.87
N GLU A 951 1.48 3.71 28.31
CA GLU A 951 1.42 2.45 29.04
C GLU A 951 2.76 2.10 29.71
N LEU A 952 3.88 2.24 28.98
CA LEU A 952 5.22 1.99 29.53
C LEU A 952 5.52 2.89 30.74
N TYR A 953 5.21 4.20 30.65
CA TYR A 953 5.37 5.09 31.80
C TYR A 953 4.44 4.72 32.96
N HIS A 954 3.19 4.37 32.67
CA HIS A 954 2.22 4.01 33.70
C HIS A 954 2.59 2.74 34.45
N GLN A 955 3.13 1.73 33.76
CA GLN A 955 3.63 0.50 34.37
C GLN A 955 4.77 0.80 35.35
N VAL A 956 5.74 1.62 34.94
CA VAL A 956 6.84 2.03 35.81
C VAL A 956 6.34 2.89 36.98
N CYS A 957 5.37 3.79 36.75
CA CYS A 957 4.73 4.54 37.84
C CYS A 957 4.08 3.62 38.89
N GLU A 958 3.38 2.57 38.46
CA GLU A 958 2.79 1.57 39.37
C GLU A 958 3.86 0.83 40.17
N GLU A 959 4.93 0.37 39.51
CA GLU A 959 6.04 -0.33 40.16
C GLU A 959 6.69 0.53 41.26
N TYR A 960 6.90 1.82 40.99
CA TYR A 960 7.58 2.73 41.90
C TYR A 960 6.64 3.49 42.86
N ASN A 961 5.33 3.27 42.77
CA ASN A 961 4.28 4.00 43.51
C ASN A 961 4.31 5.53 43.29
N VAL A 962 4.35 5.96 42.04
CA VAL A 962 4.29 7.37 41.62
C VAL A 962 2.93 7.65 40.99
N ASP A 963 2.28 8.74 41.39
CA ASP A 963 1.00 9.14 40.80
C ASP A 963 1.15 9.44 39.30
N LYS A 964 0.34 8.77 38.49
CA LYS A 964 0.28 8.89 37.02
C LYS A 964 -0.13 10.30 36.58
N SER A 965 -0.87 11.04 37.39
CA SER A 965 -1.28 12.43 37.11
C SER A 965 -0.10 13.39 36.93
N ARG A 966 1.09 13.00 37.43
CA ARG A 966 2.34 13.76 37.33
C ARG A 966 3.02 13.66 35.97
N LEU A 967 2.47 12.85 35.07
CA LEU A 967 2.93 12.70 33.69
C LEU A 967 1.99 13.46 32.75
N ILE A 968 2.52 14.46 32.06
CA ILE A 968 1.74 15.30 31.14
C ILE A 968 2.28 15.08 29.73
N PHE A 969 1.46 14.50 28.86
CA PHE A 969 1.81 14.23 27.47
C PHE A 969 1.43 15.42 26.58
N ILE A 970 2.43 15.98 25.90
CA ILE A 970 2.28 17.14 25.03
C ILE A 970 2.32 16.69 23.56
N GLY A 971 1.33 17.12 22.79
CA GLY A 971 1.23 16.84 21.36
C GLY A 971 2.26 17.57 20.50
N LEU A 972 2.19 17.32 19.19
CA LEU A 972 3.02 18.01 18.20
C LEU A 972 2.53 19.44 17.96
N THR A 973 3.46 20.32 17.61
CA THR A 973 3.21 21.73 17.29
C THR A 973 3.36 21.95 15.79
N LYS A 974 2.75 23.03 15.26
CA LYS A 974 2.77 23.30 13.81
C LYS A 974 4.13 23.85 13.36
N THR A 975 4.74 24.70 14.16
CA THR A 975 6.05 25.31 13.84
C THR A 975 7.11 24.97 14.88
N GLU A 976 8.37 25.14 14.51
CA GLU A 976 9.52 24.96 15.40
C GLU A 976 9.59 26.04 16.49
N GLU A 977 9.18 27.28 16.20
CA GLU A 977 9.10 28.34 17.22
C GLU A 977 8.02 28.04 18.27
N GLU A 978 6.90 27.44 17.86
CA GLU A 978 5.89 26.90 18.78
C GLU A 978 6.46 25.70 19.56
N HIS A 979 7.24 24.84 18.89
CA HIS A 979 7.89 23.72 19.56
C HIS A 979 8.79 24.22 20.69
N ARG A 980 9.61 25.24 20.40
CA ARG A 980 10.62 25.79 21.31
C ARG A 980 10.04 26.54 22.53
N ALA A 981 8.78 26.96 22.45
CA ALA A 981 8.08 27.59 23.58
C ALA A 981 8.13 26.73 24.86
N ILE A 982 8.06 25.41 24.72
CA ILE A 982 7.97 24.49 25.86
C ILE A 982 9.23 24.49 26.75
N TYR A 983 10.41 24.81 26.20
CA TYR A 983 11.65 24.85 26.99
C TYR A 983 11.64 26.00 28.02
N TYR A 984 10.90 27.09 27.75
CA TYR A 984 10.73 28.21 28.69
C TYR A 984 9.71 27.93 29.79
N VAL A 985 8.88 26.90 29.61
CA VAL A 985 7.88 26.46 30.60
C VAL A 985 8.51 25.52 31.63
N ALA A 986 9.51 24.74 31.22
CA ALA A 986 10.18 23.76 32.06
C ALA A 986 11.23 24.37 33.01
N ASP A 987 11.68 23.56 33.99
CA ASP A 987 12.74 23.90 34.94
C ASP A 987 14.04 23.11 34.72
N ALA A 988 13.94 21.90 34.14
CA ALA A 988 15.08 21.12 33.71
C ALA A 988 14.69 20.17 32.55
N LEU A 989 15.64 19.88 31.66
CA LEU A 989 15.52 18.85 30.63
C LEU A 989 16.14 17.54 31.13
N LEU A 990 15.39 16.46 30.97
CA LEU A 990 15.85 15.08 31.09
C LEU A 990 16.05 14.53 29.67
N ASP A 991 17.32 14.48 29.25
CA ASP A 991 17.72 14.08 27.89
C ASP A 991 17.46 12.59 27.62
N SER A 992 17.38 12.22 26.34
CA SER A 992 17.21 10.85 25.88
C SER A 992 18.51 10.06 25.78
N TYR A 993 18.40 8.73 25.75
CA TYR A 993 19.50 7.77 25.60
C TYR A 993 18.95 6.49 24.93
N PRO A 994 19.73 5.67 24.17
CA PRO A 994 21.15 5.75 23.84
C PRO A 994 21.52 6.82 22.80
N TYR A 995 20.52 7.46 22.22
CA TYR A 995 20.69 8.62 21.35
C TYR A 995 20.29 9.87 22.14
N ASN A 996 21.24 10.76 22.43
CA ASN A 996 20.96 12.06 23.07
C ASN A 996 20.18 13.00 22.15
N GLY A 997 19.37 13.89 22.69
CA GLY A 997 18.67 14.92 21.95
C GLY A 997 19.64 15.88 21.26
N GLY A 998 20.05 15.60 20.01
CA GLY A 998 20.94 16.47 19.24
C GLY A 998 20.45 17.92 19.21
N THR A 999 19.42 18.22 18.42
CA THR A 999 18.83 19.57 18.39
C THR A 999 18.11 19.94 19.68
N HIS A 1000 17.45 18.99 20.36
CA HIS A 1000 16.68 19.30 21.58
C HIS A 1000 17.56 19.79 22.75
N ASN A 1001 18.77 19.24 22.91
CA ASN A 1001 19.71 19.74 23.92
C ASN A 1001 20.22 21.14 23.55
N LEU A 1002 20.49 21.40 22.27
CA LEU A 1002 20.88 22.73 21.80
C LEU A 1002 19.75 23.75 22.04
N GLU A 1003 18.50 23.38 21.81
CA GLU A 1003 17.32 24.20 22.10
C GLU A 1003 17.14 24.47 23.60
N ALA A 1004 17.32 23.45 24.44
CA ALA A 1004 17.24 23.60 25.90
C ALA A 1004 18.33 24.53 26.43
N LEU A 1005 19.59 24.33 26.02
CA LEU A 1005 20.69 25.19 26.43
C LEU A 1005 20.52 26.62 25.91
N SER A 1006 20.00 26.78 24.68
CA SER A 1006 19.66 28.09 24.11
C SER A 1006 18.55 28.79 24.91
N ALA A 1007 17.57 28.05 25.41
CA ALA A 1007 16.53 28.54 26.31
C ALA A 1007 16.99 28.69 27.78
N ASN A 1008 18.29 28.52 28.05
CA ASN A 1008 18.91 28.58 29.38
C ASN A 1008 18.40 27.50 30.35
N LEU A 1009 17.89 26.38 29.84
CA LEU A 1009 17.33 25.29 30.63
C LEU A 1009 18.45 24.33 31.09
N PRO A 1010 18.59 24.04 32.41
CA PRO A 1010 19.50 23.01 32.90
C PRO A 1010 19.20 21.64 32.24
N VAL A 1011 20.24 20.91 31.83
CA VAL A 1011 20.12 19.61 31.14
C VAL A 1011 20.77 18.51 31.98
N VAL A 1012 20.11 17.37 32.10
CA VAL A 1012 20.73 16.11 32.54
C VAL A 1012 20.82 15.18 31.34
N THR A 1013 22.04 14.74 31.02
CA THR A 1013 22.35 13.85 29.90
C THR A 1013 23.21 12.69 30.36
N ARG A 1014 23.00 11.52 29.75
CA ARG A 1014 23.82 10.33 29.98
C ARG A 1014 24.82 10.20 28.84
N ALA A 1015 26.11 10.23 29.17
CA ALA A 1015 27.21 10.02 28.24
C ALA A 1015 27.45 8.51 28.04
N GLY A 1016 27.49 8.08 26.78
CA GLY A 1016 27.72 6.70 26.41
C GLY A 1016 29.08 6.43 25.75
N GLU A 1017 29.13 5.42 24.89
CA GLU A 1017 30.34 5.03 24.15
C GLU A 1017 30.42 5.67 22.77
N GLN A 1018 29.30 5.71 22.03
CA GLN A 1018 29.27 6.15 20.64
C GLN A 1018 28.94 7.64 20.47
N TYR A 1019 29.20 8.19 19.27
CA TYR A 1019 28.97 9.60 18.92
C TYR A 1019 27.64 10.15 19.43
N LEU A 1020 26.53 9.50 19.04
CA LEU A 1020 25.17 9.99 19.27
C LEU A 1020 24.74 9.92 20.74
N SER A 1021 25.43 9.10 21.54
CA SER A 1021 25.25 8.98 22.99
C SER A 1021 26.10 9.98 23.79
N ARG A 1022 26.88 10.82 23.11
CA ARG A 1022 27.83 11.78 23.70
C ARG A 1022 27.54 13.22 23.29
N MET A 1023 26.52 13.47 22.48
CA MET A 1023 26.21 14.82 22.01
C MET A 1023 25.85 15.77 23.17
N GLY A 1024 24.99 15.32 24.10
CA GLY A 1024 24.64 16.14 25.27
C GLY A 1024 25.87 16.47 26.12
N TYR A 1025 26.75 15.49 26.33
CA TYR A 1025 28.03 15.68 27.01
C TYR A 1025 28.90 16.74 26.31
N SER A 1026 29.06 16.63 24.99
CA SER A 1026 29.85 17.61 24.23
C SER A 1026 29.26 19.02 24.32
N PHE A 1027 27.94 19.17 24.20
CA PHE A 1027 27.30 20.48 24.27
C PHE A 1027 27.44 21.13 25.65
N LEU A 1028 27.32 20.37 26.74
CA LEU A 1028 27.56 20.88 28.09
C LEU A 1028 29.01 21.36 28.25
N LYS A 1029 29.98 20.61 27.74
CA LYS A 1029 31.39 21.03 27.72
C LYS A 1029 31.60 22.29 26.86
N ALA A 1030 30.92 22.40 25.73
CA ALA A 1030 31.02 23.54 24.83
C ALA A 1030 30.39 24.83 25.42
N VAL A 1031 29.56 24.74 26.47
CA VAL A 1031 29.11 25.87 27.28
C VAL A 1031 29.84 25.99 28.62
N ASN A 1032 30.96 25.27 28.81
CA ASN A 1032 31.75 25.25 30.04
C ASN A 1032 30.96 24.81 31.29
N LEU A 1033 30.11 23.79 31.15
CA LEU A 1033 29.37 23.17 32.26
C LEU A 1033 29.81 21.72 32.49
N ASP A 1034 30.20 21.41 33.72
CA ASP A 1034 30.47 20.04 34.18
C ASP A 1034 29.25 19.39 34.83
N PHE A 1035 28.30 20.19 35.31
CA PHE A 1035 27.07 19.70 35.91
C PHE A 1035 26.10 19.19 34.82
N GLY A 1036 25.38 18.10 35.13
CA GLY A 1036 24.37 17.53 34.24
C GLY A 1036 24.88 16.35 33.39
N ILE A 1037 26.14 15.96 33.54
CA ILE A 1037 26.76 14.84 32.82
C ILE A 1037 26.75 13.60 33.72
N ALA A 1038 26.05 12.55 33.31
CA ALA A 1038 26.00 11.25 33.98
C ALA A 1038 26.71 10.16 33.16
N TRP A 1039 27.38 9.24 33.83
CA TRP A 1039 28.01 8.06 33.22
C TRP A 1039 27.22 6.77 33.46
N SER A 1040 26.18 6.84 34.30
CA SER A 1040 25.29 5.72 34.64
C SER A 1040 23.85 6.22 34.80
N TRP A 1041 22.89 5.27 34.87
CA TRP A 1041 21.49 5.62 35.16
C TRP A 1041 21.30 6.08 36.60
N GLU A 1042 22.12 5.59 37.52
CA GLU A 1042 22.17 6.01 38.92
C GLU A 1042 22.59 7.48 39.03
N GLU A 1043 23.68 7.86 38.37
CA GLU A 1043 24.15 9.25 38.34
C GLU A 1043 23.14 10.17 37.63
N TYR A 1044 22.53 9.71 36.54
CA TYR A 1044 21.49 10.45 35.84
C TYR A 1044 20.30 10.74 36.77
N THR A 1045 19.87 9.73 37.52
CA THR A 1045 18.79 9.84 38.50
C THR A 1045 19.17 10.80 39.63
N GLU A 1046 20.38 10.69 40.18
CA GLU A 1046 20.87 11.55 41.26
C GLU A 1046 20.94 13.03 40.82
N LEU A 1047 21.49 13.31 39.64
CA LEU A 1047 21.56 14.66 39.09
C LEU A 1047 20.17 15.25 38.85
N GLY A 1048 19.24 14.44 38.34
CA GLY A 1048 17.84 14.82 38.16
C GLY A 1048 17.16 15.19 39.49
N ILE A 1049 17.34 14.36 40.53
CA ILE A 1049 16.82 14.63 41.88
C ILE A 1049 17.43 15.90 42.45
N ARG A 1050 18.76 16.06 42.34
CA ARG A 1050 19.47 17.24 42.84
C ARG A 1050 18.99 18.52 42.18
N LEU A 1051 18.77 18.50 40.85
CA LEU A 1051 18.15 19.62 40.15
C LEU A 1051 16.73 19.90 40.65
N GLY A 1052 15.94 18.89 41.00
CA GLY A 1052 14.58 19.09 41.50
C GLY A 1052 14.52 19.74 42.88
N LEU A 1053 15.39 19.31 43.78
CA LEU A 1053 15.40 19.74 45.17
C LEU A 1053 16.15 21.06 45.39
N ASP A 1054 17.19 21.35 44.60
CA ASP A 1054 18.03 22.54 44.80
C ASP A 1054 17.67 23.66 43.82
N LYS A 1055 16.79 24.57 44.26
CA LYS A 1055 16.41 25.76 43.49
C LYS A 1055 17.61 26.67 43.22
N ASN A 1056 18.55 26.83 44.15
CA ASN A 1056 19.70 27.73 43.98
C ASN A 1056 20.65 27.20 42.91
N LEU A 1057 20.87 25.88 42.87
CA LEU A 1057 21.63 25.23 41.81
C LEU A 1057 21.02 25.49 40.43
N ARG A 1058 19.69 25.35 40.28
CA ARG A 1058 19.00 25.67 39.02
C ARG A 1058 19.24 27.13 38.60
N HIS A 1059 19.12 28.09 39.52
CA HIS A 1059 19.34 29.50 39.23
C HIS A 1059 20.80 29.80 38.87
N HIS A 1060 21.76 29.12 39.52
CA HIS A 1060 23.17 29.26 39.20
C HIS A 1060 23.48 28.76 37.78
N ILE A 1061 22.97 27.58 37.41
CA ILE A 1061 23.14 27.04 36.05
C ILE A 1061 22.46 27.94 35.01
N GLN A 1062 21.24 28.40 35.27
CA GLN A 1062 20.54 29.35 34.38
C GLN A 1062 21.34 30.64 34.20
N SER A 1063 21.88 31.21 35.27
CA SER A 1063 22.70 32.42 35.22
C SER A 1063 23.98 32.20 34.41
N HIS A 1064 24.63 31.05 34.57
CA HIS A 1064 25.80 30.66 33.77
C HIS A 1064 25.44 30.53 32.29
N LEU A 1065 24.32 29.89 31.94
CA LEU A 1065 23.87 29.74 30.56
C LEU A 1065 23.59 31.11 29.90
N ILE A 1066 22.93 32.02 30.62
CA ILE A 1066 22.70 33.40 30.17
C ILE A 1066 24.05 34.11 29.92
N GLN A 1067 24.98 34.01 30.87
CA GLN A 1067 26.31 34.59 30.73
C GLN A 1067 27.07 34.00 29.53
N SER A 1068 26.97 32.69 29.32
CA SER A 1068 27.63 31.97 28.21
C SER A 1068 27.17 32.44 26.83
N GLN A 1069 25.96 33.02 26.73
CA GLN A 1069 25.42 33.58 25.48
C GLN A 1069 25.72 35.08 25.31
N SER A 1070 26.28 35.74 26.34
CA SER A 1070 26.59 37.17 26.25
C SER A 1070 27.81 37.42 25.36
N PRO A 1071 27.88 38.54 24.61
CA PRO A 1071 28.99 38.83 23.70
C PRO A 1071 30.38 38.84 24.35
N GLU A 1072 30.47 39.19 25.64
CA GLU A 1072 31.73 39.32 26.39
C GLU A 1072 32.29 37.97 26.88
N SER A 1073 31.43 36.97 27.05
CA SER A 1073 31.80 35.63 27.53
C SER A 1073 31.18 34.52 26.69
N LEU A 1074 31.07 34.77 25.38
CA LEU A 1074 30.44 33.88 24.42
C LEU A 1074 31.14 32.53 24.39
N ALA A 1075 30.45 31.49 24.86
CA ALA A 1075 30.99 30.14 24.92
C ALA A 1075 31.17 29.55 23.51
N PRO A 1076 32.06 28.55 23.34
CA PRO A 1076 32.29 27.91 22.05
C PRO A 1076 31.02 27.47 21.31
N LEU A 1077 30.02 26.92 22.01
CA LEU A 1077 28.75 26.48 21.41
C LEU A 1077 27.97 27.61 20.72
N TRP A 1078 28.13 28.85 21.16
CA TRP A 1078 27.39 30.01 20.67
C TRP A 1078 28.23 30.90 19.74
N ASN A 1079 29.42 30.43 19.33
CA ASN A 1079 30.40 31.24 18.59
C ASN A 1079 30.70 30.66 17.20
N PRO A 1080 29.76 30.76 16.24
CA PRO A 1080 29.95 30.24 14.87
C PRO A 1080 31.14 30.89 14.16
N LYS A 1081 31.44 32.16 14.47
CA LYS A 1081 32.60 32.88 13.92
C LYS A 1081 33.93 32.22 14.30
N LYS A 1082 34.10 31.87 15.58
CA LYS A 1082 35.30 31.18 16.05
C LYS A 1082 35.41 29.78 15.43
N LEU A 1083 34.30 29.05 15.35
CA LEU A 1083 34.28 27.73 14.72
C LEU A 1083 34.64 27.81 13.22
N ALA A 1084 34.12 28.80 12.49
CA ALA A 1084 34.45 29.03 11.08
C ALA A 1084 35.96 29.27 10.88
N GLN A 1085 36.59 30.08 11.75
CA GLN A 1085 38.04 30.33 11.71
C GLN A 1085 38.85 29.05 11.94
N GLU A 1086 38.45 28.25 12.92
CA GLU A 1086 39.11 26.98 13.25
C GLU A 1086 38.96 25.95 12.11
N MET A 1087 37.74 25.81 11.58
CA MET A 1087 37.46 24.93 10.44
C MET A 1087 38.22 25.36 9.19
N TYR A 1088 38.29 26.66 8.90
CA TYR A 1088 39.04 27.16 7.74
C TYR A 1088 40.54 26.85 7.84
N LEU A 1089 41.16 27.02 9.01
CA LEU A 1089 42.57 26.67 9.21
C LEU A 1089 42.83 25.17 9.03
N ILE A 1090 41.89 24.34 9.48
CA ILE A 1090 41.94 22.90 9.29
C ILE A 1090 41.80 22.55 7.80
N PHE A 1091 40.87 23.19 7.07
CA PHE A 1091 40.75 23.01 5.63
C PHE A 1091 42.04 23.35 4.89
N GLU A 1092 42.71 24.47 5.23
CA GLU A 1092 44.02 24.78 4.65
C GLU A 1092 45.07 23.71 4.93
N THR A 1093 45.04 23.15 6.14
CA THR A 1093 46.00 22.11 6.55
C THR A 1093 45.75 20.82 5.77
N LEU A 1094 44.50 20.35 5.72
CA LEU A 1094 44.12 19.15 4.98
C LEU A 1094 44.43 19.27 3.49
N TYR A 1095 44.13 20.42 2.89
CA TYR A 1095 44.41 20.67 1.48
C TYR A 1095 45.91 20.73 1.15
N ARG A 1096 46.75 21.23 2.07
CA ARG A 1096 48.22 21.19 1.90
C ARG A 1096 48.81 19.78 1.97
N HIS A 1097 48.11 18.86 2.62
CA HIS A 1097 48.54 17.47 2.83
C HIS A 1097 47.90 16.46 1.86
N SER A 1098 46.84 16.84 1.14
CA SER A 1098 46.13 16.00 0.17
C SER A 1098 46.85 15.77 -1.15
#